data_AF-A0A423X4L6-F1
#
_entry.id   AF-A0A423X4L6-F1
#
_cell.length_a   1.000
_cell.length_b   1.000
_cell.length_c   1.000
_cell.angle_alpha   90.00
_cell.angle_beta   90.00
_cell.angle_gamma   90.00
#
_symmetry.space_group_name_H-M   'P 1'
#
loop_
_entity.id
_entity.type
_entity.pdbx_description
1 polymer ?
#
loop_
_entity_poly.entity_id
_entity_poly.type
_entity_poly.pdbx_seq_one_letter_code
_entity_poly.pdbx_strand_id
1 'polypeptide(L)'
;MASYAISSNGAPSSSPNYTPFVPSNLRQNQPQTEEDDPIGDFMNFIQRHWQRALRFWNAKGKRITLALLLQTAHQLRRNLVTSRLFSFPHLLVLLWVFVLLWGERWIFHTKVESCDWSDWEKWPSGATPHHLALVADPQLIDPHTYPGRPWPLSSLTYTITDNYMRRSYKQLQEQLQPDTVFFMGDLFDGGREWRTFKGSPEDPSWSRRPKSEVSRAKKWKKKYGEDYWLKEYARFSELFVDPWVVGGPDARPGQGVRRLIASLPGNHDLGFGSEVKVPVRDRFEAFFGDMNRVDVIANHSFVSVDTLSLSARSSEDRAQADLSNIYRPAEEFLDGVQLRKRKAVEQELRRLRGEIQEPSQEHKVEEALSADFSRTVTLDPGEGKPELPTILLTHVPLWRPPGTQCGPLREHWPPSNPEDPLARDDRNAISVSKGYQYQNVLSEGDSVDLIEKIGNVVHAFSGDDHDYCELTHDEKQANVKEITIKSTSMAMGVPTPGFLMVSMYNPIDAEGKPLSSDQGSTLQTHLCLLPNQLGTYARYGGFAIDHDDRRPPSGQGYGISASSYHSSSPHRGATRDRSASLTQGVRANGLAAQARNASPKRPSGGNTKGLGRHSSNREKKRDRWGWGNGPKIEIDVGDDEYYYDAGKSRWRAAGARRGGIIGRNSTLVVIWRELWTTSWRVVWMVGFTWAWLNHKG
;
A
#
# COMPACT_ATOMS: atom_id res chain seq x y z
N MET A 1 -14.82 36.01 -4.19
CA MET A 1 -15.90 36.95 -4.58
C MET A 1 -15.68 37.38 -6.03
N ALA A 2 -16.66 38.06 -6.66
CA ALA A 2 -16.89 38.14 -8.12
C ALA A 2 -17.47 36.80 -8.64
N SER A 3 -18.78 36.56 -8.67
CA SER A 3 -19.96 37.42 -8.89
C SER A 3 -20.14 37.89 -10.33
N TYR A 4 -20.82 37.07 -11.13
CA TYR A 4 -21.70 37.53 -12.21
C TYR A 4 -23.08 36.90 -12.01
N ALA A 5 -24.11 37.75 -11.97
CA ALA A 5 -25.52 37.38 -11.91
C ALA A 5 -26.25 37.89 -13.16
N ILE A 6 -27.57 37.65 -13.24
CA ILE A 6 -28.52 37.86 -14.36
C ILE A 6 -28.72 36.58 -15.19
N SER A 7 -29.93 36.11 -15.48
CA SER A 7 -31.24 36.26 -14.83
C SER A 7 -32.15 35.14 -15.36
N SER A 8 -33.24 34.83 -14.66
CA SER A 8 -34.14 33.72 -14.97
C SER A 8 -35.28 34.06 -15.95
N ASN A 9 -35.97 32.98 -16.35
CA ASN A 9 -37.33 32.88 -16.91
C ASN A 9 -37.50 33.01 -18.45
N GLY A 10 -38.11 31.98 -19.06
CA GLY A 10 -38.48 32.01 -20.48
C GLY A 10 -38.79 30.65 -21.15
N ALA A 11 -39.69 29.84 -20.57
CA ALA A 11 -40.43 28.81 -21.32
C ALA A 11 -41.89 29.30 -21.45
N PRO A 12 -42.68 28.92 -22.50
CA PRO A 12 -42.60 27.66 -23.24
C PRO A 12 -42.86 27.73 -24.77
N SER A 13 -42.97 26.54 -25.38
CA SER A 13 -43.87 26.14 -26.49
C SER A 13 -43.31 25.89 -27.90
N SER A 14 -43.84 24.79 -28.47
CA SER A 14 -44.01 24.42 -29.89
C SER A 14 -42.80 24.38 -30.83
N SER A 15 -42.52 23.16 -31.32
CA SER A 15 -41.76 22.86 -32.54
C SER A 15 -42.34 23.53 -33.79
N PRO A 16 -41.48 23.81 -34.79
CA PRO A 16 -41.85 23.60 -36.18
C PRO A 16 -40.92 22.61 -36.90
N ASN A 17 -41.48 21.92 -37.88
CA ASN A 17 -40.78 20.93 -38.71
C ASN A 17 -39.64 21.56 -39.53
N TYR A 18 -38.51 20.87 -39.65
CA TYR A 18 -37.48 21.20 -40.64
C TYR A 18 -37.38 20.09 -41.69
N THR A 19 -37.99 20.33 -42.86
CA THR A 19 -37.83 19.48 -44.06
C THR A 19 -36.51 19.82 -44.77
N PRO A 20 -35.65 18.84 -45.08
CA PRO A 20 -34.39 19.10 -45.77
C PRO A 20 -34.58 19.46 -47.25
N PHE A 21 -33.63 20.23 -47.75
CA PHE A 21 -33.56 20.80 -49.09
C PHE A 21 -33.33 19.72 -50.17
N VAL A 22 -34.04 19.81 -51.30
CA VAL A 22 -33.90 18.88 -52.44
C VAL A 22 -33.24 19.57 -53.64
N PRO A 23 -32.10 19.07 -54.14
CA PRO A 23 -31.66 19.32 -55.52
C PRO A 23 -32.27 18.26 -56.46
N SER A 24 -32.93 18.70 -57.53
CA SER A 24 -33.53 17.82 -58.54
C SER A 24 -32.69 17.73 -59.81
N ASN A 25 -32.87 16.62 -60.53
CA ASN A 25 -32.30 16.26 -61.85
C ASN A 25 -30.84 15.71 -61.78
N LEU A 26 -30.44 14.66 -62.50
CA LEU A 26 -30.95 14.16 -63.80
C LEU A 26 -31.20 12.63 -63.85
N ARG A 27 -31.89 12.25 -64.93
CA ARG A 27 -32.50 10.95 -65.26
C ARG A 27 -31.60 10.15 -66.22
N GLN A 28 -31.31 8.87 -65.96
CA GLN A 28 -31.12 7.82 -66.99
C GLN A 28 -31.09 6.38 -66.43
N ASN A 29 -31.25 5.39 -67.33
CA ASN A 29 -31.71 4.01 -67.09
C ASN A 29 -30.62 2.98 -66.69
N GLN A 30 -31.10 1.78 -66.31
CA GLN A 30 -30.41 0.45 -66.21
C GLN A 30 -29.63 0.16 -64.90
N PRO A 31 -29.39 -1.13 -64.58
CA PRO A 31 -30.40 -2.14 -64.22
C PRO A 31 -30.17 -2.65 -62.78
N GLN A 32 -31.03 -3.55 -62.29
CA GLN A 32 -30.96 -4.06 -60.90
C GLN A 32 -29.61 -4.72 -60.59
N THR A 33 -28.94 -4.21 -59.56
CA THR A 33 -27.92 -4.92 -58.78
C THR A 33 -28.45 -5.10 -57.36
N GLU A 34 -28.28 -6.29 -56.79
CA GLU A 34 -28.60 -6.54 -55.38
C GLU A 34 -27.73 -5.63 -54.48
N GLU A 35 -28.37 -4.73 -53.73
CA GLU A 35 -27.72 -4.13 -52.55
C GLU A 35 -27.80 -5.15 -51.41
N ASP A 36 -26.66 -5.69 -51.02
CA ASP A 36 -26.53 -6.36 -49.72
C ASP A 36 -26.94 -5.35 -48.63
N ASP A 37 -27.98 -5.68 -47.83
CA ASP A 37 -28.33 -4.94 -46.62
C ASP A 37 -27.66 -5.59 -45.41
N PRO A 38 -26.42 -5.20 -45.04
CA PRO A 38 -25.70 -5.82 -43.93
C PRO A 38 -26.39 -5.61 -42.57
N ILE A 39 -27.27 -4.60 -42.46
CA ILE A 39 -28.01 -4.33 -41.22
C ILE A 39 -29.21 -5.27 -41.14
N GLY A 40 -29.98 -5.39 -42.23
CA GLY A 40 -31.06 -6.37 -42.37
C GLY A 40 -30.58 -7.80 -42.20
N ASP A 41 -29.43 -8.16 -42.79
CA ASP A 41 -28.87 -9.51 -42.65
C ASP A 41 -28.27 -9.77 -41.26
N PHE A 42 -27.65 -8.77 -40.61
CA PHE A 42 -27.23 -8.89 -39.21
C PHE A 42 -28.43 -9.02 -38.25
N MET A 43 -29.51 -8.27 -38.48
CA MET A 43 -30.74 -8.37 -37.69
C MET A 43 -31.45 -9.72 -37.94
N ASN A 44 -31.50 -10.20 -39.19
CA ASN A 44 -31.98 -11.53 -39.53
C ASN A 44 -31.13 -12.64 -38.89
N PHE A 45 -29.80 -12.48 -38.87
CA PHE A 45 -28.87 -13.39 -38.20
C PHE A 45 -29.17 -13.45 -36.69
N ILE A 46 -29.24 -12.29 -36.02
CA ILE A 46 -29.62 -12.20 -34.60
C ILE A 46 -30.98 -12.84 -34.36
N GLN A 47 -32.01 -12.53 -35.16
CA GLN A 47 -33.36 -13.07 -34.97
C GLN A 47 -33.41 -14.59 -35.18
N ARG A 48 -32.71 -15.13 -36.19
CA ARG A 48 -32.58 -16.59 -36.42
C ARG A 48 -31.84 -17.26 -35.26
N HIS A 49 -30.77 -16.66 -34.73
CA HIS A 49 -30.03 -17.18 -33.58
C HIS A 49 -30.83 -17.07 -32.28
N TRP A 50 -31.58 -16.00 -32.06
CA TRP A 50 -32.48 -15.80 -30.92
C TRP A 50 -33.64 -16.81 -30.93
N GLN A 51 -34.28 -17.02 -32.08
CA GLN A 51 -35.30 -18.06 -32.23
C GLN A 51 -34.74 -19.48 -32.04
N ARG A 52 -33.49 -19.75 -32.47
CA ARG A 52 -32.81 -21.03 -32.18
C ARG A 52 -32.50 -21.17 -30.69
N ALA A 53 -32.05 -20.12 -30.02
CA ALA A 53 -31.80 -20.09 -28.57
C ALA A 53 -33.09 -20.29 -27.77
N LEU A 54 -34.20 -19.63 -28.14
CA LEU A 54 -35.52 -19.82 -27.53
C LEU A 54 -36.09 -21.23 -27.75
N ARG A 55 -35.94 -21.79 -28.97
CA ARG A 55 -36.33 -23.18 -29.26
C ARG A 55 -35.48 -24.18 -28.47
N PHE A 56 -34.16 -23.95 -28.39
CA PHE A 56 -33.27 -24.75 -27.54
C PHE A 56 -33.68 -24.65 -26.06
N TRP A 57 -33.91 -23.45 -25.54
CA TRP A 57 -34.33 -23.18 -24.17
C TRP A 57 -35.63 -23.91 -23.81
N ASN A 58 -36.65 -23.81 -24.66
CA ASN A 58 -37.94 -24.45 -24.43
C ASN A 58 -37.91 -25.98 -24.61
N ALA A 59 -37.12 -26.53 -25.54
CA ALA A 59 -37.09 -27.97 -25.80
C ALA A 59 -36.11 -28.76 -24.90
N LYS A 60 -34.92 -28.21 -24.63
CA LYS A 60 -33.85 -28.90 -23.89
C LYS A 60 -33.21 -28.04 -22.79
N GLY A 61 -33.00 -26.75 -23.01
CA GLY A 61 -32.30 -25.84 -22.09
C GLY A 61 -32.92 -25.84 -20.69
N LYS A 62 -34.23 -25.61 -20.56
CA LYS A 62 -34.95 -25.70 -19.27
C LYS A 62 -34.71 -27.03 -18.54
N ARG A 63 -34.70 -28.16 -19.27
CA ARG A 63 -34.46 -29.49 -18.69
C ARG A 63 -33.00 -29.70 -18.30
N ILE A 64 -32.05 -29.21 -19.10
CA ILE A 64 -30.61 -29.26 -18.81
C ILE A 64 -30.26 -28.36 -17.63
N THR A 65 -30.76 -27.12 -17.60
CA THR A 65 -30.59 -26.18 -16.49
C THR A 65 -31.25 -26.70 -15.22
N LEU A 66 -32.46 -27.26 -15.28
CA LEU A 66 -33.09 -27.89 -14.12
C LEU A 66 -32.31 -29.13 -13.64
N ALA A 67 -31.82 -29.98 -14.54
CA ALA A 67 -30.98 -31.12 -14.18
C ALA A 67 -29.65 -30.68 -13.57
N LEU A 68 -29.02 -29.63 -14.09
CA LEU A 68 -27.80 -29.05 -13.56
C LEU A 68 -28.05 -28.41 -12.18
N LEU A 69 -29.16 -27.68 -11.99
CA LEU A 69 -29.58 -27.10 -10.72
C LEU A 69 -29.93 -28.18 -9.68
N LEU A 70 -30.58 -29.27 -10.08
CA LEU A 70 -30.86 -30.41 -9.21
C LEU A 70 -29.58 -31.18 -8.86
N GLN A 71 -28.65 -31.35 -9.79
CA GLN A 71 -27.34 -31.94 -9.53
C GLN A 71 -26.48 -31.05 -8.62
N THR A 72 -26.43 -29.74 -8.84
CA THR A 72 -25.70 -28.82 -7.95
C THR A 72 -26.37 -28.70 -6.60
N ALA A 73 -27.70 -28.64 -6.50
CA ALA A 73 -28.43 -28.66 -5.22
C ALA A 73 -28.21 -29.99 -4.47
N HIS A 74 -28.22 -31.13 -5.15
CA HIS A 74 -27.92 -32.43 -4.55
C HIS A 74 -26.45 -32.52 -4.10
N GLN A 75 -25.52 -31.97 -4.89
CA GLN A 75 -24.10 -31.92 -4.54
C GLN A 75 -23.82 -30.96 -3.38
N LEU A 76 -24.47 -29.79 -3.35
CA LEU A 76 -24.46 -28.83 -2.24
C LEU A 76 -25.02 -29.49 -0.97
N ARG A 77 -26.19 -30.13 -1.04
CA ARG A 77 -26.77 -30.87 0.10
C ARG A 77 -25.86 -32.00 0.60
N ARG A 78 -25.11 -32.67 -0.28
CA ARG A 78 -24.10 -33.67 0.13
C ARG A 78 -22.81 -33.05 0.66
N ASN A 79 -22.50 -31.80 0.33
CA ASN A 79 -21.31 -31.07 0.81
C ASN A 79 -21.58 -30.31 2.12
N LEU A 80 -22.81 -29.89 2.38
CA LEU A 80 -23.26 -29.16 3.58
C LEU A 80 -23.56 -30.08 4.79
N VAL A 81 -23.13 -31.33 4.75
CA VAL A 81 -23.16 -32.22 5.93
C VAL A 81 -22.04 -31.77 6.88
N THR A 82 -22.32 -31.70 8.18
CA THR A 82 -21.36 -31.23 9.22
C THR A 82 -20.02 -31.97 9.18
N SER A 83 -20.01 -33.25 8.84
CA SER A 83 -18.78 -34.06 8.66
C SER A 83 -17.91 -33.67 7.44
N ARG A 84 -18.41 -32.83 6.53
CA ARG A 84 -17.66 -32.25 5.41
C ARG A 84 -17.28 -30.80 5.62
N LEU A 85 -18.01 -30.03 6.44
CA LEU A 85 -17.62 -28.66 6.81
C LEU A 85 -16.29 -28.64 7.59
N PHE A 86 -16.06 -29.65 8.45
CA PHE A 86 -14.77 -29.88 9.12
C PHE A 86 -13.82 -30.82 8.35
N SER A 87 -14.00 -30.99 7.04
CA SER A 87 -13.07 -31.81 6.25
C SER A 87 -11.71 -31.12 6.12
N PHE A 88 -10.64 -31.91 6.06
CA PHE A 88 -9.25 -31.45 5.95
C PHE A 88 -9.02 -30.31 4.92
N PRO A 89 -9.64 -30.30 3.71
CA PRO A 89 -9.51 -29.19 2.76
C PRO A 89 -10.06 -27.86 3.29
N HIS A 90 -11.16 -27.87 4.05
CA HIS A 90 -11.75 -26.66 4.60
C HIS A 90 -10.95 -26.14 5.80
N LEU A 91 -10.37 -27.04 6.62
CA LEU A 91 -9.42 -26.66 7.66
C LEU A 91 -8.15 -26.02 7.07
N LEU A 92 -7.65 -26.55 5.95
CA LEU A 92 -6.50 -25.98 5.24
C LEU A 92 -6.84 -24.63 4.59
N VAL A 93 -8.03 -24.44 4.02
CA VAL A 93 -8.50 -23.13 3.55
C VAL A 93 -8.62 -22.14 4.70
N LEU A 94 -9.20 -22.53 5.85
CA LEU A 94 -9.30 -21.65 7.03
C LEU A 94 -7.91 -21.26 7.56
N LEU A 95 -6.97 -22.21 7.64
CA LEU A 95 -5.58 -21.92 7.99
C LEU A 95 -4.98 -20.88 7.05
N TRP A 96 -5.17 -21.04 5.74
CA TRP A 96 -4.71 -20.06 4.76
C TRP A 96 -5.43 -18.71 4.85
N VAL A 97 -6.73 -18.67 5.16
CA VAL A 97 -7.43 -17.41 5.46
C VAL A 97 -6.77 -16.70 6.64
N PHE A 98 -6.39 -17.42 7.70
CA PHE A 98 -5.64 -16.84 8.82
C PHE A 98 -4.24 -16.37 8.43
N VAL A 99 -3.49 -17.14 7.63
CA VAL A 99 -2.16 -16.74 7.11
C VAL A 99 -2.25 -15.48 6.25
N LEU A 100 -3.29 -15.37 5.41
CA LEU A 100 -3.55 -14.19 4.59
C LEU A 100 -4.01 -12.99 5.43
N LEU A 101 -4.88 -13.18 6.43
CA LEU A 101 -5.25 -12.10 7.35
C LEU A 101 -4.03 -11.60 8.16
N TRP A 102 -3.14 -12.51 8.55
CA TRP A 102 -1.88 -12.15 9.20
C TRP A 102 -1.00 -11.27 8.29
N GLY A 103 -0.67 -11.74 7.09
CA GLY A 103 0.29 -11.07 6.21
C GLY A 103 -0.28 -9.90 5.39
N GLU A 104 -1.58 -9.88 5.09
CA GLU A 104 -2.24 -8.78 4.35
C GLU A 104 -2.91 -7.73 5.27
N ARG A 105 -3.08 -8.00 6.57
CA ARG A 105 -3.75 -7.06 7.51
C ARG A 105 -3.00 -6.90 8.84
N TRP A 106 -2.89 -7.96 9.64
CA TRP A 106 -2.43 -7.83 11.03
C TRP A 106 -0.98 -7.38 11.15
N ILE A 107 -0.10 -7.78 10.24
CA ILE A 107 1.30 -7.35 10.26
C ILE A 107 1.47 -5.84 10.02
N PHE A 108 0.58 -5.21 9.24
CA PHE A 108 0.57 -3.75 9.07
C PHE A 108 0.10 -3.07 10.36
N HIS A 109 -0.95 -3.61 10.98
CA HIS A 109 -1.46 -3.09 12.26
C HIS A 109 -0.38 -3.11 13.33
N THR A 110 0.18 -4.28 13.63
CA THR A 110 1.13 -4.45 14.73
C THR A 110 2.47 -3.75 14.52
N LYS A 111 2.84 -3.49 13.26
CA LYS A 111 4.03 -2.70 12.94
C LYS A 111 3.86 -1.22 13.25
N VAL A 112 2.73 -0.63 12.84
CA VAL A 112 2.44 0.79 13.15
C VAL A 112 2.10 0.99 14.63
N GLU A 113 1.38 0.03 15.23
CA GLU A 113 1.05 0.00 16.66
C GLU A 113 2.31 0.06 17.54
N SER A 114 3.39 -0.63 17.15
CA SER A 114 4.67 -0.60 17.88
C SER A 114 5.46 0.71 17.77
N CYS A 115 4.91 1.71 17.06
CA CYS A 115 5.48 3.04 16.91
C CYS A 115 4.65 4.11 17.65
N ASP A 116 3.66 3.72 18.47
CA ASP A 116 2.83 4.69 19.21
C ASP A 116 3.68 5.73 19.95
N TRP A 117 3.27 6.98 19.86
CA TRP A 117 4.00 8.13 20.40
C TRP A 117 4.38 7.94 21.87
N SER A 118 3.48 7.36 22.66
CA SER A 118 3.66 7.19 24.11
C SER A 118 4.70 6.15 24.50
N ASP A 119 5.11 5.26 23.59
CA ASP A 119 6.14 4.23 23.86
C ASP A 119 7.57 4.80 23.80
N TRP A 120 7.79 5.94 23.12
CA TRP A 120 9.14 6.47 22.85
C TRP A 120 9.34 7.95 23.18
N GLU A 121 8.30 8.79 23.12
CA GLU A 121 8.44 10.23 23.39
C GLU A 121 8.65 10.52 24.87
N LYS A 122 9.48 11.53 25.16
CA LYS A 122 9.92 11.85 26.53
C LYS A 122 9.77 13.34 26.78
N TRP A 123 8.57 13.75 27.11
CA TRP A 123 8.23 15.14 27.45
C TRP A 123 7.82 15.30 28.92
N PRO A 124 7.95 16.51 29.50
CA PRO A 124 7.47 16.78 30.86
C PRO A 124 5.97 16.51 31.03
N SER A 125 5.55 16.12 32.24
CA SER A 125 4.14 15.90 32.57
C SER A 125 3.27 17.10 32.22
N GLY A 126 2.25 16.89 31.39
CA GLY A 126 1.34 17.95 30.93
C GLY A 126 1.76 18.64 29.63
N ALA A 127 2.89 18.26 29.02
CA ALA A 127 3.22 18.68 27.66
C ALA A 127 2.22 18.12 26.65
N THR A 128 1.88 18.94 25.65
CA THR A 128 1.04 18.57 24.49
C THR A 128 1.87 18.66 23.21
N PRO A 129 2.73 17.67 22.92
CA PRO A 129 3.55 17.68 21.72
C PRO A 129 2.72 17.72 20.44
N HIS A 130 3.29 18.29 19.39
CA HIS A 130 2.77 18.23 18.03
C HIS A 130 3.34 17.02 17.32
N HIS A 131 2.48 16.22 16.69
CA HIS A 131 2.85 14.95 16.07
C HIS A 131 2.93 15.09 14.55
N LEU A 132 4.14 14.93 14.01
CA LEU A 132 4.43 15.09 12.60
C LEU A 132 5.00 13.79 12.02
N ALA A 133 4.54 13.41 10.81
CA ALA A 133 5.08 12.28 10.06
C ALA A 133 5.70 12.75 8.74
N LEU A 134 6.91 12.29 8.44
CA LEU A 134 7.62 12.53 7.18
C LEU A 134 7.58 11.26 6.33
N VAL A 135 7.04 11.38 5.12
CA VAL A 135 6.85 10.29 4.15
C VAL A 135 7.76 10.54 2.96
N ALA A 136 8.83 9.76 2.84
CA ALA A 136 9.75 9.81 1.69
C ALA A 136 9.41 8.76 0.63
N ASP A 137 9.72 9.12 -0.62
CA ASP A 137 9.68 8.31 -1.85
C ASP A 137 8.53 7.29 -1.88
N PRO A 138 7.25 7.74 -1.83
CA PRO A 138 6.13 6.85 -2.09
C PRO A 138 6.19 6.33 -3.54
N GLN A 139 6.79 7.12 -4.44
CA GLN A 139 7.23 6.80 -5.79
C GLN A 139 6.27 5.86 -6.50
N LEU A 140 5.08 6.40 -6.80
CA LEU A 140 3.98 5.63 -7.37
C LEU A 140 4.42 5.04 -8.71
N ILE A 141 4.64 3.72 -8.70
CA ILE A 141 5.19 2.99 -9.83
C ILE A 141 4.20 2.93 -11.00
N ASP A 142 4.75 2.91 -12.22
CA ASP A 142 3.98 3.10 -13.44
C ASP A 142 4.63 2.30 -14.62
N PRO A 143 4.17 2.45 -15.88
CA PRO A 143 4.79 1.80 -17.05
C PRO A 143 6.25 2.18 -17.39
N HIS A 144 6.84 3.17 -16.71
CA HIS A 144 8.23 3.58 -16.85
C HIS A 144 9.17 2.71 -15.99
N THR A 145 8.74 2.40 -14.76
CA THR A 145 9.46 1.61 -13.74
C THR A 145 9.93 0.25 -14.25
N TYR A 146 9.00 -0.54 -14.81
CA TYR A 146 9.25 -1.90 -15.27
C TYR A 146 8.97 -2.03 -16.77
N PRO A 147 9.87 -1.50 -17.63
CA PRO A 147 9.68 -1.46 -19.07
C PRO A 147 9.50 -2.86 -19.65
N GLY A 148 8.44 -3.03 -20.45
CA GLY A 148 8.20 -4.30 -21.15
C GLY A 148 7.63 -5.43 -20.28
N ARG A 149 7.33 -5.20 -18.98
CA ARG A 149 6.55 -6.15 -18.18
C ARG A 149 5.17 -6.35 -18.85
N PRO A 150 4.83 -7.55 -19.34
CA PRO A 150 3.60 -7.76 -20.11
C PRO A 150 2.37 -7.71 -19.21
N TRP A 151 1.22 -7.41 -19.80
CA TRP A 151 -0.07 -7.69 -19.16
C TRP A 151 -0.26 -9.21 -19.02
N PRO A 152 -0.77 -9.73 -17.90
CA PRO A 152 -1.33 -9.02 -16.74
C PRO A 152 -0.34 -8.68 -15.62
N LEU A 153 0.94 -9.07 -15.73
CA LEU A 153 1.94 -8.91 -14.65
C LEU A 153 2.18 -7.45 -14.27
N SER A 154 2.14 -6.51 -15.22
CA SER A 154 2.25 -5.07 -14.94
C SER A 154 1.11 -4.57 -14.06
N SER A 155 -0.15 -4.83 -14.46
CA SER A 155 -1.35 -4.48 -13.67
C SER A 155 -1.33 -5.09 -12.27
N LEU A 156 -0.90 -6.35 -12.15
CA LEU A 156 -0.76 -7.02 -10.85
C LEU A 156 0.29 -6.33 -9.95
N THR A 157 1.39 -5.84 -10.54
CA THR A 157 2.45 -5.13 -9.80
C THR A 157 1.89 -3.84 -9.19
N TYR A 158 1.18 -3.03 -9.99
CA TYR A 158 0.58 -1.78 -9.52
C TYR A 158 -0.45 -2.04 -8.41
N THR A 159 -1.31 -3.05 -8.57
CA THR A 159 -2.28 -3.43 -7.52
C THR A 159 -1.59 -3.84 -6.21
N ILE A 160 -0.49 -4.59 -6.27
CA ILE A 160 0.26 -5.02 -5.08
C ILE A 160 0.89 -3.81 -4.36
N THR A 161 1.57 -2.93 -5.10
CA THR A 161 2.22 -1.75 -4.50
C THR A 161 1.19 -0.76 -3.97
N ASP A 162 0.10 -0.50 -4.68
CA ASP A 162 -0.96 0.39 -4.22
C ASP A 162 -1.63 -0.14 -2.96
N ASN A 163 -1.85 -1.45 -2.87
CA ASN A 163 -2.39 -2.05 -1.65
C ASN A 163 -1.42 -2.01 -0.49
N TYR A 164 -0.12 -2.16 -0.74
CA TYR A 164 0.90 -1.94 0.28
C TYR A 164 0.84 -0.51 0.84
N MET A 165 0.90 0.49 -0.04
CA MET A 165 0.84 1.91 0.35
C MET A 165 -0.47 2.24 1.07
N ARG A 166 -1.61 1.82 0.50
CA ARG A 166 -2.95 2.02 1.07
C ARG A 166 -3.06 1.42 2.48
N ARG A 167 -2.52 0.23 2.72
CA ARG A 167 -2.53 -0.41 4.06
C ARG A 167 -1.62 0.31 5.04
N SER A 168 -0.37 0.55 4.65
CA SER A 168 0.62 1.24 5.49
C SER A 168 0.15 2.63 5.90
N TYR A 169 -0.25 3.46 4.93
CA TYR A 169 -0.69 4.83 5.17
C TYR A 169 -2.02 4.88 5.93
N LYS A 170 -2.94 3.95 5.66
CA LYS A 170 -4.17 3.82 6.44
C LYS A 170 -3.90 3.51 7.91
N GLN A 171 -2.97 2.60 8.23
CA GLN A 171 -2.63 2.33 9.63
C GLN A 171 -1.94 3.53 10.29
N LEU A 172 -1.05 4.24 9.57
CA LEU A 172 -0.45 5.50 10.03
C LEU A 172 -1.54 6.54 10.38
N GLN A 173 -2.54 6.73 9.52
CA GLN A 173 -3.64 7.67 9.79
C GLN A 173 -4.60 7.21 10.90
N GLU A 174 -5.02 5.93 10.90
CA GLU A 174 -6.00 5.42 11.86
C GLU A 174 -5.44 5.27 13.29
N GLN A 175 -4.17 4.88 13.44
CA GLN A 175 -3.58 4.62 14.76
C GLN A 175 -2.80 5.83 15.29
N LEU A 176 -1.87 6.37 14.51
CA LEU A 176 -0.95 7.39 15.00
C LEU A 176 -1.56 8.80 14.98
N GLN A 177 -2.53 9.05 14.09
CA GLN A 177 -3.22 10.34 13.95
C GLN A 177 -2.28 11.55 14.04
N PRO A 178 -1.34 11.73 13.09
CA PRO A 178 -0.47 12.89 13.09
C PRO A 178 -1.25 14.18 12.80
N ASP A 179 -0.81 15.26 13.43
CA ASP A 179 -1.27 16.63 13.22
C ASP A 179 -0.72 17.19 11.90
N THR A 180 0.50 16.79 11.51
CA THR A 180 1.11 17.17 10.22
C THR A 180 1.67 15.96 9.47
N VAL A 181 1.50 15.93 8.15
CA VAL A 181 2.23 15.03 7.24
C VAL A 181 2.96 15.86 6.18
N PHE A 182 4.27 15.67 6.05
CA PHE A 182 5.03 16.11 4.88
C PHE A 182 5.38 14.93 3.99
N PHE A 183 5.27 15.13 2.68
CA PHE A 183 5.90 14.27 1.67
C PHE A 183 7.23 14.87 1.24
N MET A 184 8.26 14.02 1.15
CA MET A 184 9.65 14.43 0.99
C MET A 184 10.18 14.20 -0.44
N GLY A 185 9.36 14.53 -1.44
CA GLY A 185 9.64 14.30 -2.86
C GLY A 185 9.34 12.88 -3.36
N ASP A 186 9.65 12.68 -4.64
CA ASP A 186 9.42 11.48 -5.44
C ASP A 186 8.02 10.89 -5.25
N LEU A 187 7.03 11.72 -5.57
CA LEU A 187 5.63 11.34 -5.53
C LEU A 187 5.31 10.34 -6.65
N PHE A 188 5.90 10.53 -7.84
CA PHE A 188 5.71 9.69 -9.02
C PHE A 188 7.04 9.21 -9.59
N ASP A 189 7.12 7.93 -9.99
CA ASP A 189 8.34 7.40 -10.62
C ASP A 189 8.62 8.02 -12.01
N GLY A 190 7.57 8.22 -12.82
CA GLY A 190 7.67 8.77 -14.17
C GLY A 190 7.32 10.25 -14.32
N GLY A 191 7.13 11.01 -13.22
CA GLY A 191 6.53 12.36 -13.26
C GLY A 191 7.15 13.33 -14.28
N ARG A 192 8.48 13.31 -14.40
CA ARG A 192 9.29 14.12 -15.33
C ARG A 192 9.22 13.73 -16.81
N GLU A 193 8.71 12.54 -17.13
CA GLU A 193 8.71 11.99 -18.49
C GLU A 193 7.42 12.26 -19.27
N TRP A 194 6.33 12.63 -18.59
CA TRP A 194 5.02 12.81 -19.22
C TRP A 194 4.80 14.23 -19.69
N ARG A 195 4.42 14.39 -20.96
CA ARG A 195 4.16 15.68 -21.61
C ARG A 195 3.14 16.52 -20.83
N THR A 196 3.39 17.82 -20.74
CA THR A 196 2.49 18.79 -20.10
C THR A 196 1.48 19.38 -21.09
N PHE A 197 0.43 20.04 -20.61
CA PHE A 197 -0.47 20.79 -21.49
C PHE A 197 0.24 21.97 -22.19
N LYS A 198 1.13 22.68 -21.48
CA LYS A 198 1.88 23.84 -21.98
C LYS A 198 3.37 23.51 -22.21
N GLY A 199 3.70 22.71 -23.22
CA GLY A 199 5.09 22.57 -23.68
C GLY A 199 5.45 21.20 -24.25
N SER A 200 6.62 21.13 -24.91
CA SER A 200 7.22 19.86 -25.31
C SER A 200 8.18 19.39 -24.20
N PRO A 201 8.08 18.14 -23.69
CA PRO A 201 9.01 17.57 -22.73
C PRO A 201 10.28 17.05 -23.44
N GLU A 202 10.70 17.70 -24.52
CA GLU A 202 11.97 17.42 -25.18
C GLU A 202 13.10 17.54 -24.16
N ASP A 203 14.06 16.61 -24.25
CA ASP A 203 15.24 16.70 -23.38
C ASP A 203 16.12 17.81 -23.97
N PRO A 204 16.82 18.61 -23.14
CA PRO A 204 17.61 19.73 -23.63
C PRO A 204 18.75 19.26 -24.56
N SER A 205 19.32 20.17 -25.36
CA SER A 205 20.35 19.82 -26.36
C SER A 205 21.65 19.26 -25.75
N TRP A 206 21.95 19.62 -24.50
CA TRP A 206 23.07 19.09 -23.71
C TRP A 206 22.73 17.76 -22.99
N SER A 207 21.52 17.22 -23.15
CA SER A 207 21.02 16.12 -22.34
C SER A 207 21.84 14.84 -22.52
N ARG A 208 22.32 14.28 -21.41
CA ARG A 208 23.24 13.12 -21.41
C ARG A 208 22.49 11.77 -21.31
N ARG A 209 21.26 11.69 -21.83
CA ARG A 209 20.38 10.51 -21.70
C ARG A 209 21.06 9.23 -22.23
N PRO A 210 21.07 8.12 -21.46
CA PRO A 210 21.62 6.84 -21.91
C PRO A 210 20.99 6.34 -23.23
N LYS A 211 21.82 5.82 -24.16
CA LYS A 211 21.37 5.32 -25.48
C LYS A 211 20.28 4.24 -25.39
N SER A 212 20.29 3.44 -24.34
CA SER A 212 19.28 2.43 -24.02
C SER A 212 17.89 3.01 -23.76
N GLU A 213 17.80 4.25 -23.28
CA GLU A 213 16.54 4.90 -22.92
C GLU A 213 15.95 5.77 -24.02
N VAL A 214 16.74 6.32 -24.93
CA VAL A 214 16.27 7.25 -25.98
C VAL A 214 15.06 6.69 -26.75
N SER A 215 15.06 5.40 -27.06
CA SER A 215 13.93 4.72 -27.74
C SER A 215 12.68 4.60 -26.86
N ARG A 216 12.85 4.40 -25.54
CA ARG A 216 11.78 4.35 -24.54
C ARG A 216 11.20 5.73 -24.30
N ALA A 217 12.05 6.74 -24.03
CA ALA A 217 11.65 8.13 -23.84
C ALA A 217 10.81 8.65 -25.02
N LYS A 218 11.20 8.36 -26.27
CA LYS A 218 10.39 8.72 -27.46
C LYS A 218 9.02 8.02 -27.48
N LYS A 219 8.93 6.76 -27.06
CA LYS A 219 7.66 6.02 -26.95
C LYS A 219 6.78 6.56 -25.81
N TRP A 220 7.40 6.92 -24.69
CA TRP A 220 6.75 7.46 -23.51
C TRP A 220 6.14 8.83 -23.78
N LYS A 221 6.92 9.80 -24.26
CA LYS A 221 6.47 11.15 -24.64
C LYS A 221 5.35 11.16 -25.69
N LYS A 222 5.30 10.11 -26.55
CA LYS A 222 4.20 9.90 -27.52
C LYS A 222 2.93 9.32 -26.88
N LYS A 223 3.05 8.48 -25.84
CA LYS A 223 1.95 7.72 -25.25
C LYS A 223 1.33 8.38 -24.01
N TYR A 224 2.12 9.09 -23.23
CA TYR A 224 1.74 9.65 -21.93
C TYR A 224 1.88 11.17 -21.94
N GLY A 225 0.80 11.86 -21.56
CA GLY A 225 0.76 13.31 -21.43
C GLY A 225 -0.09 13.73 -20.24
N GLU A 226 -0.66 14.93 -20.31
CA GLU A 226 -1.41 15.54 -19.20
C GLU A 226 -2.56 14.66 -18.70
N ASP A 227 -3.28 14.00 -19.60
CA ASP A 227 -4.39 13.11 -19.24
C ASP A 227 -3.94 11.85 -18.49
N TYR A 228 -2.67 11.47 -18.62
CA TYR A 228 -2.04 10.40 -17.85
C TYR A 228 -1.58 10.93 -16.49
N TRP A 229 -0.89 12.07 -16.48
CA TRP A 229 -0.43 12.74 -15.26
C TRP A 229 -1.60 13.02 -14.29
N LEU A 230 -2.74 13.52 -14.80
CA LEU A 230 -3.94 13.77 -14.00
C LEU A 230 -4.55 12.50 -13.38
N LYS A 231 -4.36 11.32 -13.99
CA LYS A 231 -4.83 10.04 -13.43
C LYS A 231 -3.91 9.56 -12.31
N GLU A 232 -2.60 9.77 -12.46
CA GLU A 232 -1.63 9.47 -11.40
C GLU A 232 -1.78 10.44 -10.22
N TYR A 233 -2.04 11.73 -10.48
CA TYR A 233 -2.43 12.70 -9.44
C TYR A 233 -3.69 12.25 -8.69
N ALA A 234 -4.74 11.82 -9.39
CA ALA A 234 -5.94 11.28 -8.76
C ALA A 234 -5.66 9.99 -7.95
N ARG A 235 -4.77 9.11 -8.42
CA ARG A 235 -4.30 7.91 -7.68
C ARG A 235 -3.52 8.29 -6.42
N PHE A 236 -2.69 9.33 -6.47
CA PHE A 236 -2.04 9.90 -5.28
C PHE A 236 -3.08 10.44 -4.30
N SER A 237 -4.09 11.17 -4.76
CA SER A 237 -5.18 11.66 -3.91
C SER A 237 -5.94 10.50 -3.24
N GLU A 238 -6.31 9.45 -3.98
CA GLU A 238 -7.02 8.27 -3.44
C GLU A 238 -6.19 7.53 -2.36
N LEU A 239 -4.87 7.45 -2.55
CA LEU A 239 -3.98 6.72 -1.63
C LEU A 239 -3.63 7.50 -0.37
N PHE A 240 -3.53 8.84 -0.45
CA PHE A 240 -2.95 9.66 0.61
C PHE A 240 -3.85 10.82 1.09
N VAL A 241 -4.55 11.51 0.18
CA VAL A 241 -5.38 12.67 0.54
C VAL A 241 -6.75 12.22 1.08
N ASP A 242 -7.41 11.26 0.44
CA ASP A 242 -8.71 10.77 0.88
C ASP A 242 -8.66 10.16 2.31
N PRO A 243 -7.69 9.30 2.68
CA PRO A 243 -7.57 8.80 4.05
C PRO A 243 -7.24 9.89 5.07
N TRP A 244 -6.48 10.91 4.67
CA TRP A 244 -6.14 12.05 5.52
C TRP A 244 -7.37 12.89 5.88
N VAL A 245 -8.21 13.19 4.88
CA VAL A 245 -9.45 13.99 5.04
C VAL A 245 -10.46 13.30 5.96
N VAL A 246 -10.53 11.96 5.96
CA VAL A 246 -11.40 11.19 6.87
C VAL A 246 -11.08 11.45 8.35
N GLY A 247 -9.83 11.80 8.69
CA GLY A 247 -9.44 12.16 10.06
C GLY A 247 -9.96 13.52 10.55
N GLY A 248 -10.60 14.32 9.70
CA GLY A 248 -11.09 15.66 10.04
C GLY A 248 -10.02 16.76 10.00
N PRO A 249 -10.41 18.03 10.16
CA PRO A 249 -9.51 19.18 10.08
C PRO A 249 -8.83 19.53 11.42
N ASP A 250 -9.42 19.12 12.54
CA ASP A 250 -9.01 19.52 13.88
C ASP A 250 -7.77 18.74 14.33
N ALA A 251 -6.73 19.46 14.76
CA ALA A 251 -5.54 18.86 15.36
C ALA A 251 -5.75 18.60 16.87
N ARG A 252 -4.75 18.03 17.54
CA ARG A 252 -4.78 17.81 19.00
C ARG A 252 -5.02 19.14 19.76
N PRO A 253 -5.65 19.12 20.94
CA PRO A 253 -5.86 20.33 21.74
C PRO A 253 -4.56 21.12 21.97
N GLY A 254 -4.59 22.43 21.69
CA GLY A 254 -3.41 23.30 21.73
C GLY A 254 -2.67 23.44 20.39
N GLN A 255 -2.93 22.54 19.43
CA GLN A 255 -2.45 22.66 18.04
C GLN A 255 -3.44 23.45 17.17
N GLY A 256 -3.00 23.82 15.96
CA GLY A 256 -3.81 24.56 14.99
C GLY A 256 -4.75 23.65 14.18
N VAL A 257 -4.74 23.81 12.86
CA VAL A 257 -5.38 22.85 11.93
C VAL A 257 -4.41 21.76 11.54
N ARG A 258 -4.92 20.56 11.23
CA ARG A 258 -4.10 19.48 10.65
C ARG A 258 -3.57 19.90 9.27
N ARG A 259 -2.31 19.59 8.95
CA ARG A 259 -1.68 19.95 7.64
C ARG A 259 -1.16 18.73 6.88
N LEU A 260 -1.50 18.62 5.60
CA LEU A 260 -0.83 17.71 4.65
C LEU A 260 -0.12 18.58 3.62
N ILE A 261 1.21 18.41 3.51
CA ILE A 261 2.08 19.22 2.64
C ILE A 261 2.85 18.26 1.74
N ALA A 262 2.70 18.43 0.42
CA ALA A 262 3.34 17.58 -0.59
C ALA A 262 4.01 18.39 -1.71
N SER A 263 4.37 19.65 -1.43
CA SER A 263 4.97 20.55 -2.42
C SER A 263 6.50 20.45 -2.53
N LEU A 264 7.17 19.64 -1.70
CA LEU A 264 8.59 19.35 -1.89
C LEU A 264 8.72 18.33 -3.04
N PRO A 265 9.39 18.67 -4.16
CA PRO A 265 9.56 17.78 -5.31
C PRO A 265 10.67 16.77 -5.09
N GLY A 266 10.63 15.64 -5.80
CA GLY A 266 11.82 14.81 -6.01
C GLY A 266 12.34 14.78 -7.45
N ASN A 267 13.52 14.19 -7.65
CA ASN A 267 14.16 14.18 -8.97
C ASN A 267 13.39 13.33 -9.98
N HIS A 268 12.55 12.37 -9.55
CA HIS A 268 11.63 11.67 -10.44
C HIS A 268 10.43 12.52 -10.87
N ASP A 269 9.98 13.46 -10.04
CA ASP A 269 8.90 14.40 -10.34
C ASP A 269 9.31 15.44 -11.40
N LEU A 270 10.53 16.00 -11.30
CA LEU A 270 10.97 17.15 -12.12
C LEU A 270 12.13 16.89 -13.10
N GLY A 271 13.00 15.92 -12.77
CA GLY A 271 14.40 15.92 -13.21
C GLY A 271 15.33 16.60 -12.20
N PHE A 272 16.61 16.74 -12.57
CA PHE A 272 17.64 17.29 -11.68
C PHE A 272 18.51 18.33 -12.40
N GLY A 273 18.80 19.45 -11.75
CA GLY A 273 19.70 20.50 -12.22
C GLY A 273 19.38 20.99 -13.63
N SER A 274 20.39 20.98 -14.51
CA SER A 274 20.27 21.42 -15.92
C SER A 274 19.35 20.56 -16.79
N GLU A 275 18.80 19.46 -16.28
CA GLU A 275 17.82 18.60 -16.98
C GLU A 275 16.37 18.86 -16.51
N VAL A 276 16.13 19.76 -15.55
CA VAL A 276 14.78 20.14 -15.09
C VAL A 276 14.01 20.84 -16.21
N LYS A 277 12.76 20.42 -16.42
CA LYS A 277 11.88 20.97 -17.45
C LYS A 277 10.91 21.95 -16.82
N VAL A 278 11.06 23.25 -17.14
CA VAL A 278 10.20 24.32 -16.61
C VAL A 278 8.69 23.98 -16.69
N PRO A 279 8.11 23.51 -17.81
CA PRO A 279 6.69 23.14 -17.84
C PRO A 279 6.28 21.99 -16.90
N VAL A 280 7.21 21.11 -16.52
CA VAL A 280 6.95 20.02 -15.57
C VAL A 280 6.96 20.57 -14.14
N ARG A 281 7.94 21.41 -13.81
CA ARG A 281 8.01 22.15 -12.54
C ARG A 281 6.75 22.99 -12.33
N ASP A 282 6.39 23.81 -13.31
CA ASP A 282 5.22 24.69 -13.23
C ASP A 282 3.91 23.89 -13.10
N ARG A 283 3.84 22.66 -13.65
CA ARG A 283 2.71 21.74 -13.41
C ARG A 283 2.72 21.18 -12.00
N PHE A 284 3.88 20.76 -11.48
CA PHE A 284 3.99 20.24 -10.12
C PHE A 284 3.56 21.30 -9.09
N GLU A 285 4.11 22.51 -9.20
CA GLU A 285 3.76 23.66 -8.35
C GLU A 285 2.26 24.01 -8.41
N ALA A 286 1.66 24.00 -9.61
CA ALA A 286 0.24 24.32 -9.78
C ALA A 286 -0.74 23.33 -9.11
N PHE A 287 -0.30 22.11 -8.77
CA PHE A 287 -1.15 21.07 -8.17
C PHE A 287 -0.78 20.70 -6.73
N PHE A 288 0.50 20.82 -6.35
CA PHE A 288 0.97 20.54 -4.99
C PHE A 288 1.22 21.82 -4.16
N GLY A 289 1.29 22.98 -4.80
CA GLY A 289 1.57 24.28 -4.19
C GLY A 289 3.05 24.67 -4.25
N ASP A 290 3.35 25.86 -3.70
CA ASP A 290 4.67 26.48 -3.71
C ASP A 290 5.77 25.52 -3.21
N MET A 291 6.79 25.34 -4.03
CA MET A 291 7.86 24.37 -3.76
C MET A 291 8.97 24.92 -2.86
N ASN A 292 9.12 26.25 -2.87
CA ASN A 292 10.01 27.01 -2.01
C ASN A 292 9.16 27.81 -1.02
N ARG A 293 9.07 27.36 0.24
CA ARG A 293 8.09 27.87 1.22
C ARG A 293 8.62 27.87 2.65
N VAL A 294 7.98 28.70 3.48
CA VAL A 294 8.21 28.74 4.93
C VAL A 294 6.88 28.49 5.65
N ASP A 295 6.86 27.52 6.57
CA ASP A 295 5.71 27.22 7.41
C ASP A 295 6.11 27.31 8.88
N VAL A 296 5.26 27.93 9.73
CA VAL A 296 5.41 27.79 11.18
C VAL A 296 4.49 26.68 11.67
N ILE A 297 5.09 25.69 12.35
CA ILE A 297 4.44 24.47 12.86
C ILE A 297 5.08 24.14 14.21
N ALA A 298 4.27 23.92 15.25
CA ALA A 298 4.75 23.57 16.60
C ALA A 298 5.82 24.53 17.16
N ASN A 299 5.70 25.83 16.84
CA ASN A 299 6.67 26.87 17.16
C ASN A 299 8.09 26.60 16.61
N HIS A 300 8.19 25.97 15.45
CA HIS A 300 9.41 25.82 14.65
C HIS A 300 9.17 26.41 13.25
N SER A 301 10.23 26.95 12.63
CA SER A 301 10.19 27.40 11.24
C SER A 301 10.60 26.25 10.32
N PHE A 302 9.69 25.72 9.51
CA PHE A 302 10.02 24.77 8.45
C PHE A 302 10.34 25.53 7.17
N VAL A 303 11.48 25.25 6.55
CA VAL A 303 11.90 25.84 5.28
C VAL A 303 12.07 24.71 4.25
N SER A 304 11.18 24.67 3.27
CA SER A 304 11.21 23.72 2.16
C SER A 304 11.79 24.38 0.93
N VAL A 305 12.71 23.71 0.23
CA VAL A 305 13.47 24.30 -0.89
C VAL A 305 13.55 23.33 -2.07
N ASP A 306 13.28 23.83 -3.27
CA ASP A 306 13.50 23.13 -4.55
C ASP A 306 15.00 23.09 -4.87
N THR A 307 15.72 22.21 -4.18
CA THR A 307 17.16 22.03 -4.37
C THR A 307 17.50 21.38 -5.71
N LEU A 308 16.52 20.75 -6.38
CA LEU A 308 16.67 20.15 -7.72
C LEU A 308 16.85 21.23 -8.78
N SER A 309 15.97 22.24 -8.78
CA SER A 309 16.10 23.41 -9.66
C SER A 309 17.27 24.28 -9.25
N LEU A 310 17.51 24.50 -7.95
CA LEU A 310 18.67 25.25 -7.46
C LEU A 310 20.00 24.68 -7.97
N SER A 311 20.13 23.34 -8.04
CA SER A 311 21.32 22.65 -8.55
C SER A 311 21.63 22.95 -10.04
N ALA A 312 20.73 23.59 -10.79
CA ALA A 312 21.06 24.10 -12.12
C ALA A 312 22.05 25.30 -12.06
N ARG A 313 22.12 26.00 -10.92
CA ARG A 313 23.05 27.12 -10.68
C ARG A 313 24.51 26.68 -10.68
N SER A 314 24.82 25.51 -10.14
CA SER A 314 26.17 24.94 -10.09
C SER A 314 26.51 24.01 -11.27
N SER A 315 25.59 23.87 -12.24
CA SER A 315 25.79 23.00 -13.41
C SER A 315 26.80 23.56 -14.42
N GLU A 316 27.69 22.67 -14.89
CA GLU A 316 28.62 22.88 -16.00
C GLU A 316 27.90 23.28 -17.31
N ASP A 317 26.62 22.90 -17.47
CA ASP A 317 25.83 23.18 -18.67
C ASP A 317 25.42 24.67 -18.81
N ARG A 318 25.62 25.49 -17.77
CA ARG A 318 25.50 26.96 -17.84
C ARG A 318 26.44 27.61 -18.87
N ALA A 319 27.53 26.92 -19.25
CA ALA A 319 28.40 27.36 -20.34
C ALA A 319 27.78 27.20 -21.73
N GLN A 320 26.69 26.43 -21.87
CA GLN A 320 26.03 26.10 -23.14
C GLN A 320 24.68 26.80 -23.30
N ALA A 321 23.96 27.11 -22.21
CA ALA A 321 22.66 27.75 -22.24
C ALA A 321 22.37 28.56 -20.97
N ASP A 322 21.47 29.53 -21.07
CA ASP A 322 20.94 30.21 -19.88
C ASP A 322 19.96 29.30 -19.12
N LEU A 323 20.35 28.94 -17.90
CA LEU A 323 19.54 28.13 -16.98
C LEU A 323 18.81 28.98 -15.93
N SER A 324 18.82 30.32 -16.05
CA SER A 324 18.24 31.23 -15.05
C SER A 324 16.77 30.93 -14.75
N ASN A 325 15.97 30.58 -15.76
CA ASN A 325 14.56 30.23 -15.57
C ASN A 325 14.33 28.94 -14.75
N ILE A 326 15.37 28.11 -14.55
CA ILE A 326 15.35 26.94 -13.68
C ILE A 326 15.70 27.35 -12.24
N TYR A 327 16.93 27.82 -11.98
CA TYR A 327 17.43 28.03 -10.62
C TYR A 327 17.00 29.35 -9.96
N ARG A 328 16.74 30.41 -10.74
CA ARG A 328 16.53 31.76 -10.18
C ARG A 328 15.32 31.86 -9.24
N PRO A 329 14.17 31.18 -9.45
CA PRO A 329 13.08 31.20 -8.48
C PRO A 329 13.45 30.66 -7.08
N ALA A 330 14.31 29.64 -7.01
CA ALA A 330 14.82 29.12 -5.74
C ALA A 330 15.87 30.06 -5.13
N GLU A 331 16.72 30.69 -5.96
CA GLU A 331 17.69 31.70 -5.52
C GLU A 331 17.01 32.96 -4.96
N GLU A 332 16.02 33.53 -5.66
CA GLU A 332 15.18 34.66 -5.21
C GLU A 332 14.34 34.32 -3.96
N PHE A 333 14.02 33.03 -3.75
CA PHE A 333 13.44 32.58 -2.49
C PHE A 333 14.46 32.66 -1.35
N LEU A 334 15.66 32.09 -1.54
CA LEU A 334 16.72 32.04 -0.54
C LEU A 334 17.23 33.44 -0.17
N ASP A 335 17.43 34.32 -1.15
CA ASP A 335 17.87 35.70 -0.92
C ASP A 335 16.88 36.51 -0.06
N GLY A 336 15.60 36.14 -0.07
CA GLY A 336 14.56 36.73 0.79
C GLY A 336 14.07 35.82 1.93
N VAL A 337 14.75 34.71 2.23
CA VAL A 337 14.21 33.70 3.16
C VAL A 337 14.10 34.25 4.58
N GLN A 338 15.06 35.06 5.03
CA GLN A 338 15.02 35.71 6.34
C GLN A 338 13.77 36.58 6.53
N LEU A 339 13.43 37.38 5.52
CA LEU A 339 12.22 38.20 5.52
C LEU A 339 10.94 37.34 5.55
N ARG A 340 10.93 36.22 4.82
CA ARG A 340 9.80 35.27 4.80
C ARG A 340 9.63 34.58 6.16
N LYS A 341 10.73 34.14 6.79
CA LYS A 341 10.75 33.58 8.17
C LYS A 341 10.18 34.57 9.18
N ARG A 342 10.69 35.81 9.23
CA ARG A 342 10.20 36.83 10.19
C ARG A 342 8.70 37.10 10.05
N LYS A 343 8.19 37.20 8.81
CA LYS A 343 6.76 37.38 8.53
C LYS A 343 5.91 36.17 8.96
N ALA A 344 6.36 34.96 8.66
CA ALA A 344 5.66 33.72 9.02
C ALA A 344 5.62 33.52 10.55
N VAL A 345 6.70 33.85 11.26
CA VAL A 345 6.74 33.86 12.73
C VAL A 345 5.76 34.89 13.28
N GLU A 346 5.77 36.13 12.79
CA GLU A 346 4.85 37.17 13.29
C GLU A 346 3.37 36.84 13.01
N GLN A 347 3.02 36.19 11.89
CA GLN A 347 1.65 35.66 11.66
C GLN A 347 1.22 34.68 12.76
N GLU A 348 2.10 33.74 13.14
CA GLU A 348 1.78 32.75 14.17
C GLU A 348 1.76 33.38 15.58
N LEU A 349 2.67 34.30 15.90
CA LEU A 349 2.63 35.02 17.16
C LEU A 349 1.35 35.88 17.29
N ARG A 350 0.91 36.53 16.21
CA ARG A 350 -0.41 37.21 16.14
C ARG A 350 -1.55 36.25 16.43
N ARG A 351 -1.54 35.06 15.82
CA ARG A 351 -2.54 34.01 16.06
C ARG A 351 -2.57 33.59 17.53
N LEU A 352 -1.41 33.44 18.18
CA LEU A 352 -1.31 33.11 19.61
C LEU A 352 -1.82 34.24 20.51
N ARG A 353 -1.62 35.51 20.13
CA ARG A 353 -2.17 36.69 20.83
C ARG A 353 -3.68 36.91 20.59
N GLY A 354 -4.31 36.14 19.71
CA GLY A 354 -5.71 36.34 19.30
C GLY A 354 -5.91 37.53 18.34
N GLU A 355 -4.83 38.01 17.73
CA GLU A 355 -4.83 39.08 16.74
C GLU A 355 -5.17 38.55 15.33
N ILE A 356 -5.53 39.46 14.42
CA ILE A 356 -5.62 39.13 13.00
C ILE A 356 -4.19 38.92 12.47
N GLN A 357 -3.95 37.77 11.84
CA GLN A 357 -2.63 37.34 11.36
C GLN A 357 -2.03 38.33 10.35
N GLU A 358 -2.86 38.86 9.44
CA GLU A 358 -2.48 39.93 8.53
C GLU A 358 -2.78 41.32 9.15
N PRO A 359 -1.86 42.29 9.03
CA PRO A 359 -2.15 43.65 9.46
C PRO A 359 -3.24 44.27 8.58
N SER A 360 -4.35 44.70 9.20
CA SER A 360 -5.39 45.45 8.50
C SER A 360 -4.83 46.79 8.02
N GLN A 361 -4.93 47.04 6.71
CA GLN A 361 -4.63 48.35 6.12
C GLN A 361 -5.93 49.11 5.86
N GLU A 362 -5.92 50.42 6.07
CA GLU A 362 -7.06 51.28 5.72
C GLU A 362 -7.21 51.39 4.20
N HIS A 363 -8.43 51.28 3.70
CA HIS A 363 -8.69 51.47 2.27
C HIS A 363 -8.59 52.96 1.92
N LYS A 364 -7.45 53.36 1.36
CA LYS A 364 -7.15 54.72 0.91
C LYS A 364 -6.88 54.73 -0.59
N VAL A 365 -7.47 55.69 -1.30
CA VAL A 365 -7.20 55.93 -2.72
C VAL A 365 -6.23 57.11 -2.83
N GLU A 366 -5.07 56.87 -3.44
CA GLU A 366 -4.02 57.87 -3.65
C GLU A 366 -3.56 57.83 -5.12
N GLU A 367 -2.95 58.92 -5.58
CA GLU A 367 -2.28 58.95 -6.88
C GLU A 367 -0.96 58.16 -6.78
N ALA A 368 -0.70 57.25 -7.72
CA ALA A 368 0.41 56.30 -7.63
C ALA A 368 1.81 56.94 -7.52
N LEU A 369 1.96 58.19 -7.98
CA LEU A 369 3.21 58.96 -7.90
C LEU A 369 3.35 59.79 -6.61
N SER A 370 2.26 59.94 -5.82
CA SER A 370 2.25 60.70 -4.57
C SER A 370 1.99 59.84 -3.33
N ALA A 371 1.82 58.52 -3.49
CA ALA A 371 1.53 57.59 -2.41
C ALA A 371 2.73 57.46 -1.44
N ASP A 372 2.48 57.66 -0.15
CA ASP A 372 3.51 57.58 0.90
C ASP A 372 3.56 56.17 1.50
N PHE A 373 4.42 55.33 0.94
CA PHE A 373 4.62 53.97 1.42
C PHE A 373 5.40 53.88 2.75
N SER A 374 5.96 54.98 3.28
CA SER A 374 6.77 54.96 4.52
C SER A 374 5.97 54.58 5.77
N ARG A 375 4.64 54.73 5.72
CA ARG A 375 3.71 54.40 6.80
C ARG A 375 2.94 53.09 6.58
N THR A 376 3.30 52.32 5.55
CA THR A 376 2.65 51.04 5.26
C THR A 376 2.87 50.09 6.44
N VAL A 377 1.80 49.68 7.12
CA VAL A 377 1.91 48.64 8.15
C VAL A 377 2.29 47.34 7.46
N THR A 378 3.51 46.87 7.73
CA THR A 378 4.00 45.60 7.22
C THR A 378 3.95 44.53 8.31
N LEU A 379 3.92 43.28 7.86
CA LEU A 379 4.00 42.10 8.71
C LEU A 379 5.44 41.79 9.19
N ASP A 380 6.47 42.46 8.66
CA ASP A 380 7.85 42.24 9.13
C ASP A 380 8.08 43.00 10.44
N PRO A 381 8.31 42.32 11.58
CA PRO A 381 8.56 42.98 12.86
C PRO A 381 9.98 43.58 12.96
N GLY A 382 10.80 43.42 11.92
CA GLY A 382 12.17 43.92 11.83
C GLY A 382 13.22 42.93 12.33
N GLU A 383 14.48 43.27 12.12
CA GLU A 383 15.62 42.45 12.57
C GLU A 383 15.80 42.49 14.09
N GLY A 384 16.47 41.47 14.65
CA GLY A 384 16.70 41.34 16.09
C GLY A 384 15.48 40.88 16.91
N LYS A 385 14.42 40.43 16.26
CA LYS A 385 13.26 39.79 16.90
C LYS A 385 13.52 38.30 17.17
N PRO A 386 12.83 37.66 18.13
CA PRO A 386 13.02 36.24 18.41
C PRO A 386 12.77 35.37 17.18
N GLU A 387 13.71 34.46 16.91
CA GLU A 387 13.64 33.54 15.79
C GLU A 387 13.37 32.12 16.32
N LEU A 388 12.38 31.45 15.74
CA LEU A 388 12.05 30.08 16.09
C LEU A 388 13.08 29.10 15.48
N PRO A 389 13.44 28.01 16.18
CA PRO A 389 14.37 27.00 15.66
C PRO A 389 13.94 26.52 14.28
N THR A 390 14.89 26.45 13.33
CA THR A 390 14.58 26.19 11.93
C THR A 390 14.87 24.74 11.54
N ILE A 391 13.92 24.14 10.82
CA ILE A 391 14.01 22.80 10.24
C ILE A 391 14.05 22.94 8.72
N LEU A 392 15.14 22.47 8.10
CA LEU A 392 15.31 22.46 6.66
C LEU A 392 14.71 21.17 6.07
N LEU A 393 13.90 21.29 5.02
CA LEU A 393 13.40 20.18 4.21
C LEU A 393 13.99 20.28 2.80
N THR A 394 14.72 19.24 2.39
CA THR A 394 15.17 19.03 1.01
C THR A 394 14.72 17.65 0.54
N HIS A 395 14.73 17.38 -0.77
CA HIS A 395 14.63 16.00 -1.24
C HIS A 395 16.03 15.39 -1.30
N VAL A 396 16.94 15.99 -2.08
CA VAL A 396 18.34 15.56 -2.13
C VAL A 396 19.08 15.91 -0.83
N PRO A 397 19.79 14.95 -0.18
CA PRO A 397 20.54 15.20 1.04
C PRO A 397 21.64 16.24 0.91
N LEU A 398 22.00 16.90 2.01
CA LEU A 398 23.09 17.89 2.01
C LEU A 398 24.44 17.24 1.68
N TRP A 399 25.39 18.04 1.20
CA TRP A 399 26.75 17.56 0.96
C TRP A 399 27.37 16.95 2.23
N ARG A 400 28.17 15.91 2.04
CA ARG A 400 28.96 15.24 3.08
C ARG A 400 30.25 14.68 2.46
N PRO A 401 31.36 14.58 3.21
CA PRO A 401 32.55 13.89 2.72
C PRO A 401 32.26 12.44 2.28
N PRO A 402 32.89 11.94 1.20
CA PRO A 402 32.71 10.55 0.79
C PRO A 402 33.16 9.58 1.89
N GLY A 403 32.28 8.66 2.28
CA GLY A 403 32.53 7.67 3.34
C GLY A 403 32.09 8.09 4.75
N THR A 404 31.39 9.22 4.91
CA THR A 404 30.74 9.59 6.19
C THR A 404 29.61 8.62 6.52
N GLN A 405 29.61 8.08 7.74
CA GLN A 405 28.63 7.07 8.18
C GLN A 405 27.20 7.63 8.28
N CYS A 406 26.24 6.75 8.00
CA CYS A 406 24.80 6.93 8.18
C CYS A 406 24.27 6.35 9.49
N GLY A 407 25.13 5.67 10.26
CA GLY A 407 24.78 5.09 11.54
C GLY A 407 24.08 3.71 11.46
N PRO A 408 23.68 3.15 12.62
CA PRO A 408 23.31 1.74 12.77
C PRO A 408 21.93 1.35 12.23
N LEU A 409 21.09 2.33 11.87
CA LEU A 409 19.71 2.10 11.42
C LEU A 409 19.58 1.94 9.89
N ARG A 410 20.67 2.12 9.13
CA ARG A 410 20.73 1.82 7.68
C ARG A 410 20.61 0.31 7.45
N GLU A 411 19.56 -0.11 6.76
CA GLU A 411 19.21 -1.53 6.59
C GLU A 411 20.15 -2.26 5.63
N HIS A 412 20.43 -1.66 4.47
CA HIS A 412 21.15 -2.33 3.39
C HIS A 412 22.62 -2.57 3.77
N TRP A 413 23.22 -1.60 4.47
CA TRP A 413 24.60 -1.67 4.93
C TRP A 413 24.75 -1.05 6.33
N PRO A 414 24.63 -1.86 7.40
CA PRO A 414 24.97 -1.41 8.75
C PRO A 414 26.46 -1.03 8.87
N PRO A 415 26.86 -0.21 9.86
CA PRO A 415 28.24 0.20 10.10
C PRO A 415 29.19 -0.99 10.26
N SER A 416 30.36 -0.90 9.65
CA SER A 416 31.43 -1.90 9.74
C SER A 416 32.11 -1.90 11.11
N ASN A 417 32.18 -0.74 11.76
CA ASN A 417 32.62 -0.61 13.15
C ASN A 417 31.65 0.30 13.94
N PRO A 418 30.67 -0.27 14.66
CA PRO A 418 29.73 0.51 15.47
C PRO A 418 30.36 1.29 16.64
N GLU A 419 31.61 1.01 17.01
CA GLU A 419 32.31 1.67 18.13
C GLU A 419 32.97 3.00 17.71
N ASP A 420 33.19 3.22 16.40
CA ASP A 420 33.76 4.45 15.86
C ASP A 420 32.85 5.04 14.77
N PRO A 421 31.90 5.93 15.13
CA PRO A 421 30.99 6.56 14.17
C PRO A 421 31.66 7.63 13.29
N LEU A 422 32.90 8.04 13.61
CA LEU A 422 33.66 9.03 12.85
C LEU A 422 34.64 8.38 11.85
N ALA A 423 34.87 7.07 11.96
CA ALA A 423 35.62 6.32 10.96
C ALA A 423 34.96 6.41 9.57
N ARG A 424 35.78 6.43 8.52
CA ARG A 424 35.31 6.31 7.14
C ARG A 424 34.73 4.91 6.90
N ASP A 425 33.46 4.83 6.49
CA ASP A 425 32.83 3.59 6.01
C ASP A 425 32.08 3.84 4.68
N ASP A 426 32.77 3.59 3.57
CA ASP A 426 32.22 3.69 2.21
C ASP A 426 31.03 2.74 1.93
N ARG A 427 30.80 1.73 2.79
CA ARG A 427 29.69 0.78 2.64
C ARG A 427 28.43 1.31 3.33
N ASN A 428 28.57 1.87 4.54
CA ASN A 428 27.46 2.47 5.29
C ASN A 428 27.12 3.90 4.82
N ALA A 429 28.04 4.61 4.17
CA ALA A 429 27.80 5.96 3.65
C ALA A 429 26.81 6.03 2.47
N ILE A 430 26.17 7.19 2.29
CA ILE A 430 25.61 7.58 0.99
C ILE A 430 26.78 7.84 0.04
N SER A 431 26.77 7.17 -1.12
CA SER A 431 27.83 7.34 -2.12
C SER A 431 27.74 8.72 -2.79
N VAL A 432 28.80 9.53 -2.71
CA VAL A 432 28.85 10.85 -3.34
C VAL A 432 29.06 10.69 -4.85
N SER A 433 27.97 10.55 -5.61
CA SER A 433 27.99 10.31 -7.06
C SER A 433 26.89 11.07 -7.79
N LYS A 434 27.09 11.34 -9.09
CA LYS A 434 26.14 12.01 -9.98
C LYS A 434 25.97 11.25 -11.29
N GLY A 435 24.80 11.34 -11.90
CA GLY A 435 24.50 10.69 -13.18
C GLY A 435 23.45 11.43 -14.00
N TYR A 436 22.76 10.72 -14.90
CA TYR A 436 21.69 11.31 -15.69
C TYR A 436 20.44 11.52 -14.84
N GLN A 437 20.06 12.78 -14.61
CA GLN A 437 18.90 13.20 -13.81
C GLN A 437 18.90 12.76 -12.33
N TYR A 438 20.06 12.50 -11.73
CA TYR A 438 20.20 12.28 -10.29
C TYR A 438 21.58 12.70 -9.76
N GLN A 439 21.64 13.02 -8.48
CA GLN A 439 22.87 13.23 -7.72
C GLN A 439 22.57 12.99 -6.24
N ASN A 440 23.25 12.02 -5.63
CA ASN A 440 22.86 11.45 -4.33
C ASN A 440 23.03 12.41 -3.12
N VAL A 441 23.75 13.52 -3.30
CA VAL A 441 23.93 14.60 -2.31
C VAL A 441 24.12 15.92 -3.05
N LEU A 442 23.74 17.06 -2.45
CA LEU A 442 23.97 18.39 -3.02
C LEU A 442 25.48 18.72 -3.15
N SER A 443 25.81 19.80 -3.87
CA SER A 443 27.19 20.29 -3.91
C SER A 443 27.60 20.90 -2.57
N GLU A 444 28.89 20.89 -2.23
CA GLU A 444 29.40 21.52 -0.99
C GLU A 444 29.02 23.00 -0.94
N GLY A 445 29.24 23.73 -2.03
CA GLY A 445 28.91 25.15 -2.14
C GLY A 445 27.43 25.45 -2.01
N ASP A 446 26.55 24.67 -2.66
CA ASP A 446 25.10 24.86 -2.52
C ASP A 446 24.60 24.48 -1.12
N SER A 447 25.23 23.51 -0.45
CA SER A 447 24.86 23.09 0.91
C SER A 447 25.24 24.12 1.97
N VAL A 448 26.45 24.70 1.86
CA VAL A 448 26.90 25.78 2.75
C VAL A 448 26.07 27.05 2.54
N ASP A 449 25.89 27.50 1.30
CA ASP A 449 25.07 28.67 0.94
C ASP A 449 23.62 28.53 1.42
N LEU A 450 23.06 27.32 1.35
CA LEU A 450 21.71 27.00 1.84
C LEU A 450 21.59 27.16 3.37
N ILE A 451 22.53 26.59 4.14
CA ILE A 451 22.53 26.70 5.61
C ILE A 451 22.81 28.14 6.05
N GLU A 452 23.77 28.83 5.42
CA GLU A 452 24.14 30.21 5.72
C GLU A 452 22.98 31.18 5.49
N LYS A 453 22.33 31.14 4.31
CA LYS A 453 21.20 32.02 3.99
C LYS A 453 19.97 31.75 4.85
N ILE A 454 19.69 30.48 5.17
CA ILE A 454 18.51 30.13 5.98
C ILE A 454 18.68 30.51 7.44
N GLY A 455 19.87 30.31 8.03
CA GLY A 455 20.18 30.65 9.42
C GLY A 455 19.39 29.84 10.46
N ASN A 456 19.98 29.68 11.66
CA ASN A 456 19.35 29.03 12.82
C ASN A 456 18.74 27.64 12.51
N VAL A 457 19.37 26.90 11.59
CA VAL A 457 18.97 25.54 11.24
C VAL A 457 19.42 24.61 12.37
N VAL A 458 18.48 23.96 13.03
CA VAL A 458 18.75 22.99 14.12
C VAL A 458 18.61 21.54 13.66
N HIS A 459 17.91 21.31 12.54
CA HIS A 459 17.74 19.99 11.93
C HIS A 459 17.52 20.12 10.42
N ALA A 460 17.94 19.12 9.66
CA ALA A 460 17.62 18.94 8.26
C ALA A 460 17.00 17.56 8.02
N PHE A 461 16.02 17.48 7.11
CA PHE A 461 15.42 16.23 6.66
C PHE A 461 15.51 16.14 5.13
N SER A 462 15.96 14.97 4.65
CA SER A 462 16.07 14.65 3.22
C SER A 462 15.33 13.36 2.86
N GLY A 463 15.03 13.14 1.57
CA GLY A 463 14.32 11.95 1.06
C GLY A 463 15.21 11.01 0.24
N ASP A 464 15.98 11.55 -0.72
CA ASP A 464 16.72 10.77 -1.73
C ASP A 464 17.86 9.93 -1.13
N ASP A 465 17.61 8.62 -1.00
CA ASP A 465 18.56 7.51 -0.78
C ASP A 465 17.79 6.17 -0.59
N HIS A 466 16.50 6.25 -0.26
CA HIS A 466 15.57 5.15 0.06
C HIS A 466 15.86 4.38 1.36
N ASP A 467 17.05 4.49 1.96
CA ASP A 467 17.37 3.91 3.27
C ASP A 467 17.53 5.00 4.34
N TYR A 468 17.55 4.61 5.61
CA TYR A 468 17.77 5.57 6.69
C TYR A 468 19.25 5.99 6.73
N CYS A 469 19.49 7.30 6.86
CA CYS A 469 20.81 7.86 7.13
C CYS A 469 20.71 8.96 8.18
N GLU A 470 21.50 8.89 9.25
CA GLU A 470 21.54 9.92 10.30
C GLU A 470 22.99 10.31 10.56
N LEU A 471 23.26 11.62 10.52
CA LEU A 471 24.58 12.18 10.80
C LEU A 471 24.49 13.61 11.34
N THR A 472 25.61 14.11 11.84
CA THR A 472 25.82 15.53 12.12
C THR A 472 26.86 16.07 11.14
N HIS A 473 26.55 17.19 10.50
CA HIS A 473 27.46 17.86 9.57
C HIS A 473 28.64 18.53 10.27
N ASP A 474 29.61 19.04 9.48
CA ASP A 474 30.73 19.82 10.01
C ASP A 474 30.35 21.29 10.31
N GLU A 475 31.32 22.03 10.85
CA GLU A 475 31.15 23.44 11.25
C GLU A 475 30.76 24.37 10.09
N LYS A 476 31.17 24.10 8.84
CA LYS A 476 30.79 24.91 7.67
C LYS A 476 29.28 24.83 7.40
N GLN A 477 28.68 23.70 7.72
CA GLN A 477 27.23 23.45 7.68
C GLN A 477 26.64 23.55 9.09
N ALA A 478 27.20 24.43 9.93
CA ALA A 478 26.74 24.81 11.27
C ALA A 478 26.54 23.65 12.26
N ASN A 479 27.19 22.50 12.06
CA ASN A 479 26.97 21.25 12.80
C ASN A 479 25.49 20.79 12.79
N VAL A 480 24.77 21.06 11.70
CA VAL A 480 23.37 20.66 11.54
C VAL A 480 23.25 19.14 11.61
N LYS A 481 22.29 18.65 12.39
CA LYS A 481 21.90 17.24 12.36
C LYS A 481 20.99 16.99 11.15
N GLU A 482 21.29 15.99 10.34
CA GLU A 482 20.46 15.58 9.21
C GLU A 482 19.98 14.13 9.35
N ILE A 483 18.72 13.89 9.01
CA ILE A 483 18.17 12.56 8.78
C ILE A 483 17.66 12.46 7.33
N THR A 484 18.28 11.60 6.52
CA THR A 484 17.69 11.11 5.26
C THR A 484 16.70 10.01 5.59
N ILE A 485 15.48 10.19 5.11
CA ILE A 485 14.32 9.41 5.51
C ILE A 485 14.18 8.20 4.61
N LYS A 486 13.99 7.05 5.24
CA LYS A 486 13.76 5.78 4.56
C LYS A 486 12.50 5.84 3.69
N SER A 487 12.57 5.27 2.48
CA SER A 487 11.43 5.23 1.57
C SER A 487 10.25 4.44 2.17
N THR A 488 9.04 4.95 1.92
CA THR A 488 7.79 4.23 2.23
C THR A 488 7.41 3.18 1.18
N SER A 489 8.05 3.18 0.01
CA SER A 489 7.72 2.31 -1.12
C SER A 489 8.44 0.96 -1.06
N MET A 490 7.67 -0.13 -1.16
CA MET A 490 8.22 -1.50 -1.25
C MET A 490 8.94 -1.82 -2.58
N ALA A 491 9.02 -0.87 -3.51
CA ALA A 491 9.60 -1.06 -4.84
C ALA A 491 11.05 -0.56 -4.97
N MET A 492 11.59 0.14 -3.98
CA MET A 492 12.86 0.90 -4.06
C MET A 492 14.11 0.14 -3.61
N GLY A 493 14.12 -1.18 -3.82
CA GLY A 493 15.28 -2.06 -3.59
C GLY A 493 15.60 -2.35 -2.12
N VAL A 494 15.24 -1.46 -1.21
CA VAL A 494 15.43 -1.62 0.24
C VAL A 494 14.28 -2.48 0.83
N PRO A 495 14.54 -3.62 1.49
CA PRO A 495 13.50 -4.63 1.75
C PRO A 495 12.39 -4.25 2.76
N THR A 496 12.66 -3.35 3.71
CA THR A 496 11.76 -3.07 4.84
C THR A 496 11.41 -1.58 4.90
N PRO A 497 10.43 -1.08 4.13
CA PRO A 497 10.08 0.34 4.07
C PRO A 497 9.78 0.98 5.43
N GLY A 498 9.79 2.30 5.52
CA GLY A 498 9.50 3.02 6.76
C GLY A 498 9.09 4.48 6.54
N PHE A 499 8.77 5.18 7.62
CA PHE A 499 8.54 6.62 7.65
C PHE A 499 9.12 7.20 8.94
N LEU A 500 9.44 8.51 8.95
CA LEU A 500 9.95 9.17 10.14
C LEU A 500 8.81 9.83 10.92
N MET A 501 8.80 9.62 12.24
CA MET A 501 7.94 10.32 13.18
C MET A 501 8.75 11.39 13.90
N VAL A 502 8.17 12.57 14.07
CA VAL A 502 8.76 13.71 14.78
C VAL A 502 7.74 14.20 15.81
N SER A 503 8.07 14.05 17.09
CA SER A 503 7.31 14.65 18.19
C SER A 503 8.00 15.96 18.57
N MET A 504 7.25 17.06 18.59
CA MET A 504 7.79 18.42 18.77
C MET A 504 7.13 19.16 19.93
N TYR A 505 7.93 19.78 20.79
CA TYR A 505 7.44 20.57 21.91
C TYR A 505 8.38 21.75 22.19
N ASN A 506 7.98 22.94 21.72
CA ASN A 506 8.68 24.21 21.94
C ASN A 506 7.72 25.26 22.55
N PRO A 507 7.58 25.34 23.89
CA PRO A 507 6.70 26.31 24.52
C PRO A 507 7.34 27.70 24.60
N ILE A 508 6.67 28.71 24.03
CA ILE A 508 7.11 30.10 23.87
C ILE A 508 6.14 31.11 24.51
N ASP A 509 6.61 32.34 24.76
CA ASP A 509 5.78 33.49 25.13
C ASP A 509 5.10 34.16 23.91
N ALA A 510 4.30 35.21 24.16
CA ALA A 510 3.57 35.95 23.13
C ALA A 510 4.47 36.74 22.16
N GLU A 511 5.75 36.88 22.51
CA GLU A 511 6.81 37.57 21.78
C GLU A 511 7.73 36.58 21.05
N GLY A 512 7.51 35.27 21.20
CA GLY A 512 8.27 34.21 20.51
C GLY A 512 9.52 33.71 21.23
N LYS A 513 9.72 34.05 22.51
CA LYS A 513 10.87 33.59 23.30
C LYS A 513 10.55 32.28 24.04
N PRO A 514 11.52 31.37 24.22
CA PRO A 514 11.35 30.18 25.03
C PRO A 514 10.91 30.48 26.47
N LEU A 515 9.89 29.76 26.97
CA LEU A 515 9.41 29.91 28.36
C LEU A 515 10.39 29.40 29.43
N SER A 516 11.45 28.70 29.03
CA SER A 516 12.52 28.25 29.92
C SER A 516 13.87 28.32 29.20
N SER A 517 14.89 28.84 29.87
CA SER A 517 16.28 28.85 29.39
C SER A 517 16.89 27.46 29.27
N ASP A 518 16.36 26.50 30.04
CA ASP A 518 16.89 25.15 30.17
C ASP A 518 16.11 24.17 29.26
N GLN A 519 15.44 24.67 28.22
CA GLN A 519 14.84 23.83 27.20
C GLN A 519 15.95 23.06 26.47
N GLY A 520 15.94 21.73 26.62
CA GLY A 520 16.75 20.82 25.82
C GLY A 520 16.23 20.71 24.39
N SER A 521 16.42 19.55 23.74
CA SER A 521 15.90 19.34 22.38
C SER A 521 14.39 19.57 22.31
N THR A 522 13.95 20.51 21.48
CA THR A 522 12.54 20.83 21.21
C THR A 522 11.86 19.86 20.24
N LEU A 523 12.62 18.90 19.71
CA LEU A 523 12.15 17.83 18.82
C LEU A 523 12.76 16.47 19.21
N GLN A 524 12.00 15.40 18.97
CA GLN A 524 12.41 14.01 19.14
C GLN A 524 11.96 13.20 17.91
N THR A 525 12.83 12.33 17.40
CA THR A 525 12.60 11.58 16.15
C THR A 525 12.54 10.06 16.40
N HIS A 526 11.72 9.36 15.63
CA HIS A 526 11.59 7.91 15.68
C HIS A 526 11.34 7.32 14.28
N LEU A 527 12.12 6.31 13.88
CA LEU A 527 11.93 5.59 12.62
C LEU A 527 10.91 4.47 12.79
N CYS A 528 9.72 4.62 12.19
CA CYS A 528 8.72 3.56 12.17
C CYS A 528 8.91 2.65 10.95
N LEU A 529 9.17 1.37 11.18
CA LEU A 529 9.38 0.37 10.12
C LEU A 529 8.08 -0.37 9.76
N LEU A 530 7.76 -0.38 8.47
CA LEU A 530 6.62 -1.06 7.87
C LEU A 530 6.92 -2.55 7.60
N PRO A 531 5.91 -3.37 7.25
CA PRO A 531 6.13 -4.78 6.91
C PRO A 531 7.02 -4.98 5.67
N ASN A 532 7.97 -5.89 5.75
CA ASN A 532 8.69 -6.38 4.58
C ASN A 532 7.78 -7.31 3.76
N GLN A 533 7.21 -6.77 2.67
CA GLN A 533 6.19 -7.48 1.87
C GLN A 533 6.78 -8.66 1.10
N LEU A 534 8.01 -8.55 0.59
CA LEU A 534 8.70 -9.64 -0.11
C LEU A 534 8.96 -10.82 0.82
N GLY A 535 9.39 -10.55 2.05
CA GLY A 535 9.54 -11.56 3.11
C GLY A 535 8.22 -12.19 3.53
N THR A 536 7.11 -11.44 3.50
CA THR A 536 5.76 -11.99 3.72
C THR A 536 5.34 -12.95 2.60
N TYR A 537 5.56 -12.57 1.33
CA TYR A 537 5.31 -13.47 0.20
C TYR A 537 6.25 -14.69 0.17
N ALA A 538 7.51 -14.55 0.58
CA ALA A 538 8.43 -15.68 0.75
C ALA A 538 7.93 -16.67 1.82
N ARG A 539 7.37 -16.18 2.94
CA ARG A 539 6.74 -17.03 3.96
C ARG A 539 5.50 -17.74 3.45
N TYR A 540 4.65 -17.08 2.65
CA TYR A 540 3.55 -17.78 1.96
C TYR A 540 4.09 -18.92 1.08
N GLY A 541 5.15 -18.67 0.30
CA GLY A 541 5.83 -19.72 -0.47
C GLY A 541 6.31 -20.89 0.40
N GLY A 542 6.95 -20.60 1.53
CA GLY A 542 7.36 -21.61 2.52
C GLY A 542 6.20 -22.44 3.07
N PHE A 543 5.12 -21.80 3.51
CA PHE A 543 3.92 -22.49 4.00
C PHE A 543 3.23 -23.34 2.92
N ALA A 544 3.34 -22.96 1.64
CA ALA A 544 2.83 -23.78 0.54
C ALA A 544 3.68 -25.04 0.29
N ILE A 545 5.02 -24.92 0.36
CA ILE A 545 5.96 -26.02 0.08
C ILE A 545 6.00 -27.03 1.24
N ASP A 546 6.01 -26.57 2.50
CA ASP A 546 6.02 -27.44 3.69
C ASP A 546 4.71 -28.27 3.83
N HIS A 547 3.66 -27.86 3.11
CA HIS A 547 2.43 -28.65 2.96
C HIS A 547 2.46 -29.69 1.84
N ASP A 548 3.34 -29.58 0.85
CA ASP A 548 3.40 -30.49 -0.32
C ASP A 548 4.42 -31.62 -0.13
N ASP A 549 5.51 -31.42 0.63
CA ASP A 549 6.63 -32.37 0.70
C ASP A 549 6.55 -33.43 1.82
N ARG A 550 5.34 -33.97 2.07
CA ARG A 550 5.18 -35.23 2.84
C ARG A 550 5.51 -36.46 1.97
N ARG A 551 6.73 -36.52 1.44
CA ARG A 551 7.30 -37.77 0.90
C ARG A 551 7.75 -38.65 2.07
N PRO A 552 7.57 -39.98 2.01
CA PRO A 552 8.17 -40.87 2.99
C PRO A 552 9.70 -40.81 2.85
N PRO A 553 10.48 -40.91 3.95
CA PRO A 553 11.92 -40.75 3.90
C PRO A 553 12.58 -41.93 3.18
N SER A 554 12.96 -41.73 1.92
CA SER A 554 13.95 -42.56 1.24
C SER A 554 15.34 -42.10 1.69
N GLY A 555 15.93 -42.82 2.63
CA GLY A 555 17.24 -42.48 3.19
C GLY A 555 18.35 -42.61 2.15
N GLN A 556 18.95 -41.49 1.77
CA GLN A 556 20.32 -41.42 1.27
C GLN A 556 20.86 -40.02 1.54
N GLY A 557 21.91 -39.95 2.37
CA GLY A 557 22.50 -38.68 2.78
C GLY A 557 23.46 -38.14 1.74
N TYR A 558 23.38 -36.83 1.48
CA TYR A 558 24.50 -36.04 0.98
C TYR A 558 24.59 -34.78 1.84
N GLY A 559 25.79 -34.55 2.40
CA GLY A 559 26.03 -33.41 3.28
C GLY A 559 26.11 -32.10 2.49
N ILE A 560 25.59 -31.03 3.08
CA ILE A 560 25.82 -29.66 2.62
C ILE A 560 26.40 -28.87 3.80
N SER A 561 27.45 -28.10 3.51
CA SER A 561 28.23 -27.37 4.50
C SER A 561 27.38 -26.30 5.19
N ALA A 562 27.56 -26.15 6.51
CA ALA A 562 26.92 -25.10 7.27
C ALA A 562 27.63 -23.75 7.05
N SER A 563 26.87 -22.73 6.64
CA SER A 563 27.24 -21.34 6.86
C SER A 563 26.11 -20.69 7.65
N SER A 564 26.43 -20.26 8.87
CA SER A 564 25.47 -19.84 9.88
C SER A 564 25.19 -18.34 9.84
N TYR A 565 23.97 -17.95 9.47
CA TYR A 565 23.44 -16.63 9.82
C TYR A 565 22.75 -16.72 11.19
N HIS A 566 23.43 -16.25 12.24
CA HIS A 566 22.85 -16.14 13.57
C HIS A 566 22.00 -14.86 13.66
N SER A 567 20.68 -15.03 13.85
CA SER A 567 19.81 -13.98 14.37
C SER A 567 19.89 -13.99 15.90
N SER A 568 20.54 -12.97 16.49
CA SER A 568 20.57 -12.75 17.93
C SER A 568 19.51 -11.72 18.34
N SER A 569 18.50 -12.16 19.09
CA SER A 569 17.59 -11.27 19.81
C SER A 569 18.30 -10.65 21.03
N PRO A 570 18.08 -9.37 21.38
CA PRO A 570 18.62 -8.81 22.63
C PRO A 570 17.84 -9.33 23.83
N HIS A 571 18.51 -10.09 24.71
CA HIS A 571 17.95 -10.41 26.03
C HIS A 571 18.08 -9.23 26.99
N ARG A 572 17.01 -8.97 27.76
CA ARG A 572 17.02 -8.01 28.88
C ARG A 572 18.06 -8.40 29.93
N GLY A 573 19.11 -7.59 30.09
CA GLY A 573 20.07 -7.71 31.18
C GLY A 573 19.63 -6.90 32.40
N ALA A 574 19.06 -7.56 33.42
CA ALA A 574 18.76 -6.94 34.71
C ALA A 574 19.05 -7.92 35.85
N THR A 575 20.32 -8.04 36.23
CA THR A 575 20.75 -8.73 37.46
C THR A 575 21.62 -7.79 38.28
N ARG A 576 20.99 -7.18 39.27
CA ARG A 576 21.60 -6.38 40.35
C ARG A 576 21.90 -7.33 41.50
N ASP A 577 23.12 -7.34 42.04
CA ASP A 577 23.35 -8.09 43.28
C ASP A 577 24.53 -7.57 44.13
N ARG A 578 24.45 -7.85 45.44
CA ARG A 578 25.30 -7.41 46.57
C ARG A 578 25.10 -5.93 46.97
N SER A 579 24.97 -5.57 48.25
CA SER A 579 25.51 -6.23 49.46
C SER A 579 24.61 -6.14 50.71
N ALA A 580 24.61 -7.24 51.48
CA ALA A 580 24.49 -7.40 52.94
C ALA A 580 23.79 -6.34 53.84
N SER A 581 22.83 -6.80 54.68
CA SER A 581 22.87 -6.62 56.15
C SER A 581 21.85 -7.53 56.90
N LEU A 582 22.10 -7.71 58.20
CA LEU A 582 21.43 -8.47 59.26
C LEU A 582 19.90 -8.14 59.43
N THR A 583 19.01 -8.84 60.16
CA THR A 583 19.17 -9.68 61.39
C THR A 583 17.93 -10.57 61.71
N GLN A 584 18.15 -11.69 62.41
CA GLN A 584 17.30 -12.45 63.38
C GLN A 584 15.76 -12.53 63.32
N GLY A 585 15.26 -13.79 63.35
CA GLY A 585 13.99 -14.23 63.98
C GLY A 585 13.11 -15.17 63.15
N VAL A 586 12.19 -16.02 63.66
CA VAL A 586 12.02 -16.72 64.97
C VAL A 586 11.37 -18.11 64.66
N ARG A 587 11.40 -19.09 65.58
CA ARG A 587 10.77 -20.43 65.43
C ARG A 587 9.28 -20.45 65.85
N ALA A 588 8.44 -21.31 65.26
CA ALA A 588 7.90 -22.54 65.92
C ALA A 588 6.70 -23.25 65.23
N ASN A 589 6.72 -24.58 65.37
CA ASN A 589 5.83 -25.68 64.93
C ASN A 589 4.29 -25.60 65.11
N GLY A 590 3.59 -26.42 64.29
CA GLY A 590 2.35 -27.15 64.63
C GLY A 590 1.08 -26.75 63.86
N LEU A 591 0.03 -27.57 63.69
CA LEU A 591 -0.11 -29.05 63.68
C LEU A 591 -1.57 -29.40 63.25
N ALA A 592 -1.76 -30.39 62.36
CA ALA A 592 -3.04 -31.08 62.07
C ALA A 592 -4.22 -30.22 61.49
N ALA A 593 -5.31 -30.76 60.90
CA ALA A 593 -5.73 -32.15 60.70
C ALA A 593 -6.61 -32.32 59.41
N GLN A 594 -6.53 -33.51 58.78
CA GLN A 594 -7.64 -34.39 58.31
C GLN A 594 -8.80 -33.87 57.40
N ALA A 595 -9.44 -34.66 56.52
CA ALA A 595 -9.22 -36.02 55.94
C ALA A 595 -10.28 -36.26 54.80
N ARG A 596 -9.95 -36.92 53.66
CA ARG A 596 -10.30 -38.32 53.24
C ARG A 596 -11.81 -38.59 52.94
N ASN A 597 -12.32 -39.60 52.19
CA ASN A 597 -11.88 -40.70 51.28
C ASN A 597 -13.17 -41.25 50.58
N ALA A 598 -13.22 -42.19 49.61
CA ALA A 598 -12.36 -42.65 48.51
C ALA A 598 -13.13 -43.72 47.66
N SER A 599 -12.65 -44.08 46.46
CA SER A 599 -13.15 -45.22 45.62
C SER A 599 -12.86 -46.60 46.27
N PRO A 600 -13.40 -47.78 45.84
CA PRO A 600 -13.04 -48.41 44.54
C PRO A 600 -13.99 -49.50 43.89
N LYS A 601 -13.65 -49.88 42.64
CA LYS A 601 -13.70 -51.20 41.92
C LYS A 601 -14.89 -52.20 41.96
N ARG A 602 -15.06 -52.89 40.80
CA ARG A 602 -15.94 -54.06 40.47
C ARG A 602 -15.62 -55.35 41.26
N PRO A 603 -16.54 -56.34 41.28
CA PRO A 603 -16.34 -57.55 40.44
C PRO A 603 -17.61 -58.08 39.70
N SER A 604 -17.54 -59.34 39.23
CA SER A 604 -18.41 -60.03 38.27
C SER A 604 -19.60 -60.81 38.86
N GLY A 605 -20.66 -61.02 38.06
CA GLY A 605 -21.33 -62.33 37.98
C GLY A 605 -22.83 -62.42 38.33
N GLY A 606 -23.57 -63.23 37.55
CA GLY A 606 -24.73 -63.98 38.04
C GLY A 606 -26.14 -63.52 37.62
N ASN A 607 -26.82 -64.37 36.84
CA ASN A 607 -28.28 -64.33 36.64
C ASN A 607 -29.05 -64.49 37.97
N THR A 608 -30.20 -63.81 38.13
CA THR A 608 -31.55 -64.47 38.16
C THR A 608 -32.73 -63.48 38.22
N LYS A 609 -33.81 -63.83 37.48
CA LYS A 609 -35.27 -63.61 37.70
C LYS A 609 -35.65 -62.57 38.78
N GLY A 610 -36.31 -61.45 38.45
CA GLY A 610 -37.78 -61.36 38.21
C GLY A 610 -38.50 -60.80 39.46
N LEU A 611 -39.68 -60.17 39.45
CA LEU A 611 -40.69 -59.89 38.41
C LEU A 611 -41.69 -58.82 38.93
N GLY A 612 -42.43 -58.14 38.02
CA GLY A 612 -43.63 -57.33 38.32
C GLY A 612 -43.42 -55.81 38.23
N ARG A 613 -44.32 -55.01 37.63
CA ARG A 613 -45.66 -55.26 37.05
C ARG A 613 -45.69 -54.74 35.59
N HIS A 614 -46.08 -55.54 34.60
CA HIS A 614 -47.44 -55.93 34.20
C HIS A 614 -48.18 -54.87 33.36
N SER A 615 -48.30 -55.15 32.06
CA SER A 615 -49.39 -54.63 31.22
C SER A 615 -50.71 -55.32 31.59
N SER A 616 -51.82 -54.75 31.17
CA SER A 616 -53.13 -55.40 31.17
C SER A 616 -53.16 -56.60 30.22
N ASN A 617 -53.91 -57.62 30.64
CA ASN A 617 -54.28 -58.82 29.88
C ASN A 617 -55.25 -58.44 28.72
N ARG A 618 -55.61 -59.30 27.76
CA ARG A 618 -55.84 -60.75 27.89
C ARG A 618 -55.97 -61.49 26.55
N GLU A 619 -55.32 -62.66 26.42
CA GLU A 619 -55.69 -63.94 25.72
C GLU A 619 -56.36 -63.91 24.31
N LYS A 620 -56.27 -64.89 23.38
CA LYS A 620 -55.55 -66.17 23.07
C LYS A 620 -55.91 -66.45 21.56
N LYS A 621 -55.31 -67.29 20.71
CA LYS A 621 -54.25 -68.35 20.70
C LYS A 621 -53.60 -68.29 19.27
N ARG A 622 -52.35 -68.73 19.01
CA ARG A 622 -51.87 -70.07 18.55
C ARG A 622 -52.66 -70.68 17.36
N ASP A 623 -52.06 -71.18 16.26
CA ASP A 623 -50.63 -71.49 15.97
C ASP A 623 -50.34 -71.55 14.44
N ARG A 624 -49.11 -71.14 14.05
CA ARG A 624 -48.14 -71.82 13.14
C ARG A 624 -48.43 -72.13 11.65
N TRP A 625 -47.64 -71.44 10.80
CA TRP A 625 -46.99 -71.87 9.52
C TRP A 625 -47.84 -72.27 8.29
N GLY A 626 -47.55 -71.61 7.15
CA GLY A 626 -47.91 -72.06 5.80
C GLY A 626 -47.26 -71.16 4.73
N TRP A 627 -46.70 -71.76 3.67
CA TRP A 627 -46.31 -71.06 2.44
C TRP A 627 -47.56 -70.74 1.61
N GLY A 628 -47.62 -69.61 0.90
CA GLY A 628 -48.77 -69.29 0.06
C GLY A 628 -48.62 -68.03 -0.81
N ASN A 629 -48.94 -68.21 -2.09
CA ASN A 629 -48.96 -67.22 -3.18
C ASN A 629 -49.76 -65.93 -2.89
N GLY A 630 -49.42 -64.85 -3.60
CA GLY A 630 -50.33 -63.70 -3.79
C GLY A 630 -51.17 -63.84 -5.08
N PRO A 631 -51.96 -62.80 -5.45
CA PRO A 631 -52.51 -62.59 -6.80
C PRO A 631 -51.62 -61.59 -7.57
N LYS A 632 -51.14 -61.83 -8.80
CA LYS A 632 -51.80 -62.25 -10.06
C LYS A 632 -52.72 -61.17 -10.64
N ILE A 633 -52.26 -60.56 -11.74
CA ILE A 633 -53.11 -60.05 -12.83
C ILE A 633 -52.55 -60.67 -14.13
N GLU A 634 -53.44 -61.22 -14.93
CA GLU A 634 -53.16 -61.94 -16.18
C GLU A 634 -53.05 -61.02 -17.39
N ILE A 635 -52.26 -61.46 -18.38
CA ILE A 635 -52.53 -61.22 -19.80
C ILE A 635 -52.37 -62.58 -20.51
N ASP A 636 -53.50 -63.13 -20.91
CA ASP A 636 -53.69 -64.20 -21.92
C ASP A 636 -53.88 -63.48 -23.28
N VAL A 637 -53.67 -63.99 -24.49
CA VAL A 637 -53.55 -65.32 -25.14
C VAL A 637 -52.51 -65.09 -26.27
N GLY A 638 -51.64 -65.98 -26.76
CA GLY A 638 -51.74 -67.42 -26.98
C GLY A 638 -52.01 -67.68 -28.48
N ASP A 639 -51.11 -68.42 -29.15
CA ASP A 639 -51.33 -69.12 -30.43
C ASP A 639 -50.09 -69.99 -30.69
N ASP A 640 -50.28 -71.31 -30.71
CA ASP A 640 -49.22 -72.33 -30.73
C ASP A 640 -49.17 -73.06 -32.09
N GLU A 641 -47.98 -73.33 -32.66
CA GLU A 641 -47.84 -74.51 -33.53
C GLU A 641 -46.40 -75.12 -33.62
N TYR A 642 -46.24 -76.29 -33.01
CA TYR A 642 -45.52 -77.51 -33.46
C TYR A 642 -43.98 -77.59 -33.77
N TYR A 643 -43.34 -78.46 -32.97
CA TYR A 643 -42.52 -79.65 -33.36
C TYR A 643 -41.03 -79.57 -33.81
N TYR A 644 -40.17 -80.13 -32.94
CA TYR A 644 -38.98 -80.99 -33.17
C TYR A 644 -37.72 -80.55 -33.99
N ASP A 645 -36.61 -80.54 -33.23
CA ASP A 645 -35.35 -81.31 -33.43
C ASP A 645 -34.05 -80.67 -33.97
N ALA A 646 -32.96 -81.19 -33.39
CA ALA A 646 -31.57 -81.28 -33.82
C ALA A 646 -30.96 -80.21 -34.74
N GLY A 647 -29.99 -79.48 -34.17
CA GLY A 647 -28.64 -79.45 -34.78
C GLY A 647 -27.92 -78.11 -34.89
N LYS A 648 -26.75 -78.05 -34.22
CA LYS A 648 -25.56 -77.29 -34.63
C LYS A 648 -25.73 -75.81 -35.02
N SER A 649 -25.49 -74.91 -34.07
CA SER A 649 -24.46 -73.86 -34.30
C SER A 649 -23.85 -73.36 -32.99
N ARG A 650 -22.51 -73.27 -32.96
CA ARG A 650 -21.74 -72.76 -31.81
C ARG A 650 -21.66 -71.23 -31.91
N TRP A 651 -22.38 -70.51 -31.06
CA TRP A 651 -22.11 -69.09 -30.83
C TRP A 651 -21.49 -68.88 -29.46
N ARG A 652 -20.33 -68.19 -29.45
CA ARG A 652 -19.48 -68.04 -28.27
C ARG A 652 -20.07 -67.00 -27.31
N ALA A 653 -20.41 -67.42 -26.09
CA ALA A 653 -20.49 -66.48 -24.98
C ALA A 653 -19.09 -65.88 -24.74
N ALA A 654 -19.02 -64.56 -24.52
CA ALA A 654 -17.76 -63.86 -24.30
C ALA A 654 -17.10 -64.35 -23.00
N GLY A 655 -16.04 -65.15 -23.14
CA GLY A 655 -15.38 -65.77 -22.00
C GLY A 655 -14.74 -64.75 -21.04
N ALA A 656 -14.92 -64.98 -19.75
CA ALA A 656 -14.23 -64.25 -18.69
C ALA A 656 -12.71 -64.32 -18.90
N ARG A 657 -12.09 -63.20 -19.30
CA ARG A 657 -10.63 -63.09 -19.32
C ARG A 657 -10.11 -62.87 -17.90
N ARG A 658 -9.70 -63.97 -17.26
CA ARG A 658 -8.62 -63.95 -16.27
C ARG A 658 -7.34 -63.43 -16.95
N GLY A 659 -7.13 -62.12 -16.90
CA GLY A 659 -5.81 -61.50 -16.76
C GLY A 659 -5.74 -60.93 -15.35
N GLY A 660 -4.66 -61.05 -14.59
CA GLY A 660 -3.27 -61.02 -15.04
C GLY A 660 -2.61 -59.79 -14.41
N ILE A 661 -2.35 -59.88 -13.11
CA ILE A 661 -1.36 -59.08 -12.35
C ILE A 661 -1.23 -57.59 -12.72
N ILE A 662 -2.16 -56.71 -12.30
CA ILE A 662 -1.87 -55.29 -11.98
C ILE A 662 -2.68 -54.84 -10.74
N GLY A 663 -2.44 -55.50 -9.61
CA GLY A 663 -3.08 -55.20 -8.33
C GLY A 663 -2.29 -54.24 -7.44
N ARG A 664 -2.02 -53.00 -7.88
CA ARG A 664 -1.41 -51.97 -7.00
C ARG A 664 -1.57 -50.49 -7.41
N ASN A 665 -1.92 -50.18 -8.67
CA ASN A 665 -1.94 -48.80 -9.17
C ASN A 665 -3.29 -48.06 -8.99
N SER A 666 -4.41 -48.73 -8.75
CA SER A 666 -5.74 -48.08 -8.70
C SER A 666 -5.95 -47.21 -7.47
N THR A 667 -5.53 -47.66 -6.29
CA THR A 667 -5.62 -46.88 -5.04
C THR A 667 -4.72 -45.65 -5.07
N LEU A 668 -3.48 -45.78 -5.58
CA LEU A 668 -2.56 -44.65 -5.74
C LEU A 668 -3.11 -43.60 -6.71
N VAL A 669 -3.71 -44.01 -7.84
CA VAL A 669 -4.34 -43.09 -8.80
C VAL A 669 -5.56 -42.38 -8.18
N VAL A 670 -6.38 -43.08 -7.38
CA VAL A 670 -7.50 -42.45 -6.67
C VAL A 670 -7.00 -41.47 -5.60
N ILE A 671 -6.03 -41.87 -4.77
CA ILE A 671 -5.42 -40.99 -3.76
C ILE A 671 -4.82 -39.75 -4.42
N TRP A 672 -4.03 -39.91 -5.48
CA TRP A 672 -3.46 -38.80 -6.24
C TRP A 672 -4.53 -37.87 -6.81
N ARG A 673 -5.64 -38.41 -7.34
CA ARG A 673 -6.74 -37.59 -7.88
C ARG A 673 -7.51 -36.84 -6.78
N GLU A 674 -7.76 -37.45 -5.64
CA GLU A 674 -8.42 -36.79 -4.51
C GLU A 674 -7.48 -35.75 -3.84
N LEU A 675 -6.17 -36.00 -3.80
CA LEU A 675 -5.15 -35.03 -3.40
C LEU A 675 -5.10 -33.85 -4.38
N TRP A 676 -4.92 -34.11 -5.68
CA TRP A 676 -4.89 -33.08 -6.73
C TRP A 676 -6.13 -32.19 -6.71
N THR A 677 -7.33 -32.79 -6.63
CA THR A 677 -8.58 -32.01 -6.55
C THR A 677 -8.77 -31.28 -5.22
N THR A 678 -8.15 -31.76 -4.14
CA THR A 678 -8.08 -31.07 -2.84
C THR A 678 -7.14 -29.86 -2.93
N SER A 679 -5.90 -30.04 -3.37
CA SER A 679 -4.91 -28.97 -3.52
C SER A 679 -5.43 -27.90 -4.49
N TRP A 680 -6.00 -28.29 -5.62
CA TRP A 680 -6.62 -27.34 -6.57
C TRP A 680 -7.76 -26.53 -5.94
N ARG A 681 -8.65 -27.17 -5.16
CA ARG A 681 -9.72 -26.47 -4.43
C ARG A 681 -9.17 -25.46 -3.43
N VAL A 682 -8.14 -25.84 -2.67
CA VAL A 682 -7.48 -24.95 -1.71
C VAL A 682 -6.85 -23.78 -2.45
N VAL A 683 -6.04 -24.03 -3.48
CA VAL A 683 -5.37 -22.99 -4.30
C VAL A 683 -6.36 -21.96 -4.83
N TRP A 684 -7.49 -22.36 -5.41
CA TRP A 684 -8.49 -21.39 -5.90
C TRP A 684 -9.21 -20.65 -4.78
N MET A 685 -9.61 -21.32 -3.69
CA MET A 685 -10.27 -20.64 -2.57
C MET A 685 -9.34 -19.62 -1.91
N VAL A 686 -8.07 -19.98 -1.69
CA VAL A 686 -7.04 -19.09 -1.13
C VAL A 686 -6.71 -17.96 -2.11
N GLY A 687 -6.59 -18.25 -3.41
CA GLY A 687 -6.39 -17.25 -4.46
C GLY A 687 -7.56 -16.25 -4.56
N PHE A 688 -8.81 -16.71 -4.43
CA PHE A 688 -9.98 -15.83 -4.37
C PHE A 688 -10.03 -15.01 -3.08
N THR A 689 -9.66 -15.58 -1.92
CA THR A 689 -9.54 -14.82 -0.67
C THR A 689 -8.47 -13.74 -0.77
N TRP A 690 -7.29 -14.07 -1.30
CA TRP A 690 -6.20 -13.11 -1.51
C TRP A 690 -6.61 -12.00 -2.48
N ALA A 691 -7.23 -12.35 -3.61
CA ALA A 691 -7.74 -11.39 -4.58
C ALA A 691 -8.85 -10.49 -3.99
N TRP A 692 -9.72 -11.04 -3.14
CA TRP A 692 -10.74 -10.27 -2.42
C TRP A 692 -10.13 -9.31 -1.38
N LEU A 693 -9.16 -9.78 -0.59
CA LEU A 693 -8.42 -8.96 0.37
C LEU A 693 -7.68 -7.81 -0.32
N ASN A 694 -7.13 -8.05 -1.51
CA ASN A 694 -6.46 -7.06 -2.35
C ASN A 694 -7.44 -6.12 -3.07
N HIS A 695 -8.60 -6.60 -3.52
CA HIS A 695 -9.63 -5.74 -4.08
C HIS A 695 -10.23 -4.80 -3.03
N LYS A 696 -10.26 -5.21 -1.75
CA LYS A 696 -10.71 -4.38 -0.63
C LYS A 696 -9.69 -3.38 -0.10
N GLY A 697 -8.48 -3.33 -0.67
CA GLY A 697 -7.35 -2.50 -0.20
C GLY A 697 -6.79 -3.05 1.09
#